data_AF-A0A533SAX6-F1
#
_entry.id   AF-A0A533SAX6-F1
#
_cell.length_a   1.000
_cell.length_b   1.000
_cell.length_c   1.000
_cell.angle_alpha   90.00
_cell.angle_beta   90.00
_cell.angle_gamma   90.00
#
_symmetry.space_group_name_H-M   'P 1'
#
loop_
_entity.id
_entity.type
_entity.pdbx_description
1 polymer ?
#
loop_
_entity_poly.entity_id
_entity_poly.type
_entity_poly.pdbx_seq_one_letter_code
_entity_poly.pdbx_strand_id
1 'polypeptide(L)'
;MPKVFSGKSRFFMRILASFIACLMFLEAGVASAAIVPPVGLLPLNQVAVPEPPNLYQFVKNKALATILGKAFFWDMQVGSDGMTACASCHFHAGTDTRVKNTVNPGTNDGDTLFEVVTGANETILPAAFPFHQRQEPVEFQASPVVRDSNDIVGSQGVRLQQFVGIVPGSRFDQGSVLPDPVFTVAGSNVRQVTGRNTPSVINAVFNFTNFWDGRASAFFNGVNPFGPLDTTAGVWFNINNTLVKQPISMEFASLASQATGPPVNDVEMSFRGRTFPDIGRKMLGLRPLDIQFVHPEDSTLGLFSRAIQQADGSLTGQAGLDISYEQLIKAAFHDKFWNSNQLTPDGYSQMEANFSLFWGLAVQLYEATLVSDDTPFDRFLGGDTTALTEQQEDGFNIFFGGVGRCDLCHGGSELTMASVFSAGFVNNAAHALIELMNVASGKQIIYDNGFNNTAVRKTNEDVGRGGDSPFLNSRVPLANLPLSFSAMADLQAQALLPFPAPILPGNVPPNFPIANDGAFKVPSLRNIELTAPFMHNGGMLTLEEVVDFYVRGGDFPNDNKADLDLNIDQIPSMQTDPTTHAALVAFMMAMTDERVRNKEAPFDHPEIFIPNGDSVNDTDVIRLPATGMLGVTVLPELSVTLTPNIASPQAAGTPITFTAAKTGGQGDYEYRFWLNSGAGFEIARDYGTGNSWTWTPVSTGAYDVLVDVRKVGSTDLREVSDKVFFYQIQDSVQVPPTALNLTSDLAAPQAVGTPVTFTAEGVGGSGPYEYRFWLNSGAGFNIVQDYSAVSTWIWTPATSGAYDILVDVRNIGSTSVREASNKVFFYQIQQTIGTSVALNSDLLSPQTAGTPITFTAQGSGSPGPFEYRFWLNSGAGFSIVQDYSTVNTWTWTPDVSGGYDVMVDTRTVGSSDLREAFDKVFFYQVQ
;
A
#
# COMPACT_ATOMS: atom_id res chain seq x y z
N MET A 1 -54.18 -13.33 53.31
CA MET A 1 -55.20 -12.39 52.80
C MET A 1 -54.49 -11.44 51.83
N PRO A 2 -55.07 -11.18 50.65
CA PRO A 2 -54.73 -11.87 49.38
C PRO A 2 -54.15 -10.91 48.31
N LYS A 3 -53.56 -11.31 47.17
CA LYS A 3 -53.84 -12.40 46.20
C LYS A 3 -52.51 -12.98 45.68
N VAL A 4 -52.21 -14.28 45.76
CA VAL A 4 -52.72 -15.50 45.08
C VAL A 4 -52.03 -15.80 43.73
N PHE A 5 -51.48 -17.02 43.71
CA PHE A 5 -50.65 -17.78 42.75
C PHE A 5 -51.30 -18.21 41.42
N SER A 6 -50.45 -18.54 40.44
CA SER A 6 -50.42 -19.83 39.70
C SER A 6 -49.01 -20.03 39.08
N GLY A 7 -48.19 -21.04 39.37
CA GLY A 7 -48.33 -22.49 39.09
C GLY A 7 -47.90 -22.79 37.63
N LYS A 8 -46.99 -23.71 37.25
CA LYS A 8 -46.45 -24.95 37.83
C LYS A 8 -45.13 -25.36 37.14
N SER A 9 -44.36 -26.24 37.81
CA SER A 9 -43.16 -26.93 37.34
C SER A 9 -43.43 -28.27 36.63
N ARG A 10 -42.38 -28.84 36.01
CA ARG A 10 -41.97 -30.28 35.90
C ARG A 10 -40.85 -30.37 34.85
N PHE A 11 -39.55 -30.52 35.14
CA PHE A 11 -38.78 -31.60 35.79
C PHE A 11 -39.01 -33.00 35.19
N PHE A 12 -37.99 -33.51 34.49
CA PHE A 12 -37.66 -34.94 34.48
C PHE A 12 -36.14 -35.10 34.42
N MET A 13 -35.61 -35.74 35.46
CA MET A 13 -34.25 -36.27 35.57
C MET A 13 -34.40 -37.73 35.97
N ARG A 14 -33.62 -38.65 35.40
CA ARG A 14 -33.23 -39.90 36.06
C ARG A 14 -32.01 -40.54 35.40
N ILE A 15 -31.12 -40.98 36.28
CA ILE A 15 -29.79 -41.58 36.16
C ILE A 15 -29.92 -43.12 36.22
N LEU A 16 -29.10 -43.90 35.48
CA LEU A 16 -28.29 -45.02 36.03
C LEU A 16 -27.36 -45.74 35.00
N ALA A 17 -26.10 -45.91 35.43
CA ALA A 17 -25.22 -47.10 35.39
C ALA A 17 -24.46 -47.60 34.13
N SER A 18 -23.12 -47.51 34.26
CA SER A 18 -22.09 -48.57 34.15
C SER A 18 -21.50 -49.03 32.81
N PHE A 19 -20.20 -48.71 32.65
CA PHE A 19 -19.06 -49.53 32.19
C PHE A 19 -19.28 -50.60 31.09
N ILE A 20 -18.82 -50.31 29.86
CA ILE A 20 -18.02 -51.24 29.01
C ILE A 20 -17.05 -50.38 28.17
N ALA A 21 -15.76 -50.74 28.21
CA ALA A 21 -14.71 -50.20 27.37
C ALA A 21 -14.84 -50.68 25.92
N CYS A 22 -14.71 -49.78 24.95
CA CYS A 22 -14.32 -50.11 23.59
C CYS A 22 -13.43 -49.00 23.05
N LEU A 23 -12.26 -49.41 22.53
CA LEU A 23 -11.17 -48.57 22.05
C LEU A 23 -11.67 -47.43 21.15
N MET A 24 -11.39 -46.19 21.52
CA MET A 24 -11.36 -45.07 20.59
C MET A 24 -9.89 -44.81 20.23
N PHE A 25 -9.59 -44.92 18.94
CA PHE A 25 -8.37 -44.35 18.38
C PHE A 25 -8.36 -42.85 18.70
N LEU A 26 -7.36 -42.39 19.45
CA LEU A 26 -7.00 -40.98 19.47
C LEU A 26 -6.30 -40.69 18.15
N GLU A 27 -7.03 -40.13 17.18
CA GLU A 27 -6.40 -39.23 16.24
C GLU A 27 -6.18 -37.92 16.98
N ALA A 28 -4.93 -37.65 17.32
CA ALA A 28 -4.47 -36.34 17.75
C ALA A 28 -4.59 -35.40 16.53
N GLY A 29 -5.76 -34.79 16.37
CA GLY A 29 -5.92 -33.63 15.51
C GLY A 29 -5.00 -32.52 16.02
N VAL A 30 -3.93 -32.27 15.28
CA VAL A 30 -3.00 -31.18 15.53
C VAL A 30 -3.78 -29.89 15.33
N ALA A 31 -4.11 -29.19 16.41
CA ALA A 31 -4.60 -27.83 16.34
C ALA A 31 -3.44 -26.96 15.83
N SER A 32 -3.55 -26.48 14.58
CA SER A 32 -2.75 -25.37 14.06
C SER A 32 -2.94 -24.18 15.01
N ALA A 33 -1.88 -23.80 15.71
CA ALA A 33 -1.86 -22.60 16.53
C ALA A 33 -1.70 -21.39 15.58
N ALA A 34 -2.55 -20.39 15.76
CA ALA A 34 -2.64 -19.23 14.88
C ALA A 34 -1.33 -18.40 14.84
N ILE A 35 -0.81 -18.16 13.62
CA ILE A 35 0.12 -17.10 13.20
C ILE A 35 -0.33 -15.72 13.77
N VAL A 36 0.60 -14.89 14.24
CA VAL A 36 0.33 -13.48 14.59
C VAL A 36 1.31 -12.61 13.79
N PRO A 37 0.86 -11.46 13.28
CA PRO A 37 1.61 -10.58 12.37
C PRO A 37 2.83 -9.89 12.98
N PRO A 38 3.73 -9.33 12.13
CA PRO A 38 4.97 -8.68 12.55
C PRO A 38 4.74 -7.51 13.50
N VAL A 39 5.70 -7.24 14.39
CA VAL A 39 5.66 -6.14 15.35
C VAL A 39 5.94 -4.82 14.62
N GLY A 40 4.92 -4.00 14.40
CA GLY A 40 5.06 -2.63 13.88
C GLY A 40 4.35 -2.35 12.56
N LEU A 41 3.89 -3.38 11.84
CA LEU A 41 3.00 -3.23 10.68
C LEU A 41 1.56 -3.51 11.12
N LEU A 42 0.64 -2.59 10.86
CA LEU A 42 -0.76 -2.69 11.29
C LEU A 42 -1.67 -2.92 10.07
N PRO A 43 -2.83 -3.57 10.24
CA PRO A 43 -3.89 -3.46 9.25
C PRO A 43 -4.24 -1.99 8.98
N LEU A 44 -4.61 -1.64 7.75
CA LEU A 44 -4.90 -0.25 7.42
C LEU A 44 -6.08 0.32 8.23
N ASN A 45 -7.02 -0.53 8.67
CA ASN A 45 -8.14 -0.11 9.50
C ASN A 45 -7.74 0.39 10.91
N GLN A 46 -6.46 0.23 11.29
CA GLN A 46 -5.89 0.77 12.52
C GLN A 46 -5.08 2.05 12.30
N VAL A 47 -4.88 2.48 11.04
CA VAL A 47 -4.23 3.74 10.69
C VAL A 47 -5.26 4.86 10.67
N ALA A 48 -4.95 5.98 11.33
CA ALA A 48 -5.84 7.13 11.33
C ALA A 48 -5.86 7.79 9.94
N VAL A 49 -7.04 8.05 9.40
CA VAL A 49 -7.17 8.83 8.16
C VAL A 49 -6.75 10.29 8.43
N PRO A 50 -5.79 10.87 7.67
CA PRO A 50 -5.37 12.26 7.87
C PRO A 50 -6.50 13.27 7.69
N GLU A 51 -6.55 14.28 8.56
CA GLU A 51 -7.56 15.35 8.50
C GLU A 51 -6.92 16.72 8.77
N PRO A 52 -7.30 17.79 8.02
CA PRO A 52 -6.83 19.14 8.30
C PRO A 52 -7.22 19.61 9.72
N PRO A 53 -6.26 20.02 10.56
CA PRO A 53 -6.53 20.39 11.95
C PRO A 53 -7.41 21.65 12.09
N ASN A 54 -7.42 22.52 11.07
CA ASN A 54 -8.23 23.74 11.02
C ASN A 54 -9.51 23.60 10.16
N LEU A 55 -9.90 22.39 9.75
CA LEU A 55 -11.08 22.14 8.91
C LEU A 55 -12.36 22.78 9.48
N TYR A 56 -12.53 22.76 10.80
CA TYR A 56 -13.69 23.33 11.50
C TYR A 56 -13.88 24.84 11.27
N GLN A 57 -12.84 25.57 10.82
CA GLN A 57 -12.92 26.99 10.51
C GLN A 57 -13.63 27.27 9.17
N PHE A 58 -13.76 26.23 8.33
CA PHE A 58 -14.30 26.27 6.97
C PHE A 58 -15.60 25.48 6.84
N VAL A 59 -15.59 24.24 7.33
CA VAL A 59 -16.70 23.29 7.25
C VAL A 59 -17.41 23.23 8.59
N LYS A 60 -18.73 23.49 8.60
CA LYS A 60 -19.59 23.37 9.78
C LYS A 60 -20.31 22.03 9.88
N ASN A 61 -20.49 21.33 8.76
CA ASN A 61 -21.07 19.99 8.72
C ASN A 61 -20.30 19.12 7.72
N LYS A 62 -19.46 18.22 8.25
CA LYS A 62 -18.61 17.34 7.43
C LYS A 62 -19.43 16.36 6.60
N ALA A 63 -20.48 15.77 7.15
CA ALA A 63 -21.31 14.80 6.42
C ALA A 63 -21.96 15.42 5.17
N LEU A 64 -22.49 16.65 5.28
CA LEU A 64 -23.04 17.35 4.12
C LEU A 64 -21.96 17.80 3.12
N ALA A 65 -20.75 18.10 3.60
CA ALA A 65 -19.62 18.38 2.72
C ALA A 65 -19.15 17.11 1.98
N THR A 66 -19.15 15.94 2.61
CA THR A 66 -18.88 14.65 1.98
C THR A 66 -19.92 14.31 0.91
N ILE A 67 -21.22 14.53 1.20
CA ILE A 67 -22.32 14.37 0.22
C ILE A 67 -22.10 15.30 -0.99
N LEU A 68 -21.77 16.57 -0.73
CA LEU A 68 -21.45 17.52 -1.77
C LEU A 68 -20.22 17.08 -2.58
N GLY A 69 -19.20 16.51 -1.93
CA GLY A 69 -17.98 16.00 -2.54
C GLY A 69 -18.23 14.86 -3.50
N LYS A 70 -18.99 13.85 -3.07
CA LYS A 70 -19.39 12.73 -3.93
C LYS A 70 -20.21 13.24 -5.11
N ALA A 71 -21.14 14.16 -4.89
CA ALA A 71 -21.90 14.76 -5.99
C ALA A 71 -20.98 15.50 -6.99
N PHE A 72 -20.02 16.29 -6.53
CA PHE A 72 -19.07 16.99 -7.41
C PHE A 72 -18.16 16.04 -8.19
N PHE A 73 -17.61 15.03 -7.53
CA PHE A 73 -16.68 14.08 -8.14
C PHE A 73 -17.33 13.29 -9.30
N TRP A 74 -18.61 12.94 -9.16
CA TRP A 74 -19.34 12.11 -10.11
C TRP A 74 -20.17 12.90 -11.14
N ASP A 75 -20.44 14.20 -10.95
CA ASP A 75 -21.36 14.94 -11.83
C ASP A 75 -20.72 15.30 -13.18
N MET A 76 -21.19 14.63 -14.24
CA MET A 76 -20.78 14.84 -15.62
C MET A 76 -21.06 16.25 -16.14
N GLN A 77 -21.97 16.99 -15.51
CA GLN A 77 -22.30 18.36 -15.88
C GLN A 77 -21.17 19.35 -15.56
N VAL A 78 -20.19 18.97 -14.74
CA VAL A 78 -19.06 19.82 -14.39
C VAL A 78 -18.19 20.11 -15.61
N GLY A 79 -17.90 19.09 -16.41
CA GLY A 79 -17.10 19.21 -17.64
C GLY A 79 -17.72 20.19 -18.64
N SER A 80 -16.88 20.83 -19.45
CA SER A 80 -17.35 21.78 -20.47
C SER A 80 -18.20 21.12 -21.55
N ASP A 81 -17.96 19.84 -21.82
CA ASP A 81 -18.73 19.03 -22.76
C ASP A 81 -20.01 18.42 -22.16
N GLY A 82 -20.28 18.66 -20.87
CA GLY A 82 -21.45 18.14 -20.16
C GLY A 82 -21.50 16.61 -20.03
N MET A 83 -20.36 15.93 -20.20
CA MET A 83 -20.24 14.48 -20.09
C MET A 83 -19.00 14.02 -19.29
N THR A 84 -17.96 14.86 -19.19
CA THR A 84 -16.75 14.54 -18.42
C THR A 84 -16.88 14.95 -16.94
N ALA A 85 -16.59 14.01 -16.04
CA ALA A 85 -16.43 14.21 -14.59
C ALA A 85 -15.04 13.75 -14.13
N CYS A 86 -14.66 14.02 -12.88
CA CYS A 86 -13.48 13.37 -12.27
C CYS A 86 -13.62 11.84 -12.35
N ALA A 87 -14.80 11.33 -12.03
CA ALA A 87 -15.12 9.91 -12.12
C ALA A 87 -14.97 9.31 -13.53
N SER A 88 -15.04 10.09 -14.62
CA SER A 88 -14.85 9.57 -15.99
C SER A 88 -13.45 9.02 -16.23
N CYS A 89 -12.45 9.45 -15.45
CA CYS A 89 -11.08 8.94 -15.48
C CYS A 89 -10.77 8.01 -14.29
N HIS A 90 -11.68 7.88 -13.33
CA HIS A 90 -11.44 7.17 -12.05
C HIS A 90 -12.54 6.13 -11.75
N PHE A 91 -13.19 5.58 -12.78
CA PHE A 91 -14.41 4.78 -12.65
C PHE A 91 -14.17 3.31 -12.26
N HIS A 92 -12.95 2.79 -12.42
CA HIS A 92 -12.62 1.39 -12.15
C HIS A 92 -11.50 1.31 -11.12
N ALA A 93 -11.82 0.92 -9.88
CA ALA A 93 -10.87 0.94 -8.74
C ALA A 93 -10.10 2.28 -8.59
N GLY A 94 -10.73 3.38 -8.99
CA GLY A 94 -10.12 4.71 -8.98
C GLY A 94 -9.19 5.01 -10.14
N THR A 95 -9.09 4.18 -11.18
CA THR A 95 -8.26 4.39 -12.38
C THR A 95 -9.08 4.33 -13.67
N ASP A 96 -8.38 4.49 -14.80
CA ASP A 96 -8.91 4.39 -16.14
C ASP A 96 -8.36 3.16 -16.85
N THR A 97 -9.24 2.21 -17.16
CA THR A 97 -8.89 0.95 -17.83
C THR A 97 -9.30 0.91 -19.30
N ARG A 98 -9.68 2.06 -19.89
CA ARG A 98 -10.05 2.14 -21.31
C ARG A 98 -8.84 1.84 -22.20
N VAL A 99 -9.13 1.24 -23.36
CA VAL A 99 -8.13 0.93 -24.40
C VAL A 99 -8.35 1.72 -25.69
N LYS A 100 -9.53 2.35 -25.86
CA LYS A 100 -9.84 3.17 -27.02
C LYS A 100 -9.47 4.62 -26.72
N ASN A 101 -8.71 5.25 -27.61
CA ASN A 101 -8.31 6.65 -27.52
C ASN A 101 -7.62 6.97 -26.18
N THR A 102 -6.70 6.13 -25.71
CA THR A 102 -6.00 6.34 -24.44
C THR A 102 -4.51 6.60 -24.60
N VAL A 103 -4.00 6.72 -25.83
CA VAL A 103 -2.59 6.99 -26.09
C VAL A 103 -2.36 8.49 -26.28
N ASN A 104 -1.29 8.99 -25.67
CA ASN A 104 -0.71 10.32 -25.87
C ASN A 104 0.72 10.12 -26.43
N PRO A 105 1.18 10.90 -27.44
CA PRO A 105 2.49 10.70 -28.08
C PRO A 105 3.70 11.08 -27.20
N GLY A 106 3.49 11.36 -25.91
CA GLY A 106 4.57 11.58 -24.95
C GLY A 106 4.75 13.05 -24.54
N THR A 107 5.76 13.27 -23.68
CA THR A 107 6.03 14.54 -23.01
C THR A 107 7.12 15.39 -23.65
N ASN A 108 7.74 14.90 -24.73
CA ASN A 108 8.76 15.65 -25.45
C ASN A 108 8.14 16.90 -26.10
N ASP A 109 8.82 18.04 -26.00
CA ASP A 109 8.33 19.29 -26.57
C ASP A 109 8.10 19.18 -28.08
N GLY A 110 6.84 19.38 -28.50
CA GLY A 110 6.45 19.30 -29.90
C GLY A 110 6.26 17.88 -30.43
N ASP A 111 6.21 16.88 -29.56
CA ASP A 111 5.88 15.52 -29.95
C ASP A 111 4.43 15.41 -30.40
N THR A 112 4.24 14.77 -31.55
CA THR A 112 2.94 14.58 -32.21
C THR A 112 2.83 13.19 -32.84
N LEU A 113 3.87 12.36 -32.71
CA LEU A 113 3.97 11.08 -33.37
C LEU A 113 3.53 9.97 -32.41
N PHE A 114 2.45 9.27 -32.75
CA PHE A 114 2.07 8.06 -32.05
C PHE A 114 2.93 6.88 -32.54
N GLU A 115 3.54 6.15 -31.62
CA GLU A 115 4.46 5.05 -31.91
C GLU A 115 3.83 3.68 -31.64
N VAL A 116 2.93 3.59 -30.64
CA VAL A 116 2.25 2.34 -30.27
C VAL A 116 0.88 2.16 -30.92
N VAL A 117 0.36 3.23 -31.54
CA VAL A 117 -0.84 3.25 -32.37
C VAL A 117 -0.61 4.09 -33.62
N THR A 118 -1.48 3.97 -34.63
CA THR A 118 -1.30 4.70 -35.90
C THR A 118 -1.79 6.15 -35.87
N GLY A 119 -2.43 6.59 -34.78
CA GLY A 119 -2.94 7.95 -34.61
C GLY A 119 -3.90 8.09 -33.43
N ALA A 120 -4.43 9.30 -33.23
CA ALA A 120 -5.44 9.58 -32.23
C ALA A 120 -6.74 8.79 -32.47
N ASN A 121 -7.52 8.57 -31.41
CA ASN A 121 -8.75 7.80 -31.44
C ASN A 121 -8.60 6.32 -31.84
N GLU A 122 -7.39 5.75 -31.80
CA GLU A 122 -7.16 4.32 -32.06
C GLU A 122 -7.31 3.45 -30.81
N THR A 123 -7.45 2.14 -31.01
CA THR A 123 -7.45 1.17 -29.91
C THR A 123 -6.05 0.64 -29.68
N ILE A 124 -5.50 0.79 -28.48
CA ILE A 124 -4.23 0.15 -28.13
C ILE A 124 -4.43 -1.36 -27.95
N LEU A 125 -3.51 -2.16 -28.49
CA LEU A 125 -3.56 -3.62 -28.40
C LEU A 125 -2.58 -4.11 -27.33
N PRO A 126 -2.85 -5.24 -26.64
CA PRO A 126 -1.93 -5.82 -25.66
C PRO A 126 -0.50 -6.04 -26.19
N ALA A 127 -0.35 -6.34 -27.49
CA ALA A 127 0.95 -6.52 -28.13
C ALA A 127 1.82 -5.25 -28.19
N ALA A 128 1.23 -4.06 -27.93
CA ALA A 128 1.96 -2.81 -27.79
C ALA A 128 2.78 -2.72 -26.50
N PHE A 129 2.49 -3.56 -25.51
CA PHE A 129 3.19 -3.60 -24.23
C PHE A 129 4.29 -4.67 -24.21
N PRO A 130 5.33 -4.48 -23.40
CA PRO A 130 5.68 -3.21 -22.74
C PRO A 130 6.17 -2.18 -23.78
N PHE A 131 6.12 -0.88 -23.42
CA PHE A 131 6.60 0.20 -24.31
C PHE A 131 8.11 0.15 -24.48
N HIS A 132 8.84 -0.24 -23.44
CA HIS A 132 10.25 -0.61 -23.53
C HIS A 132 10.39 -2.13 -23.45
N GLN A 133 10.76 -2.77 -24.57
CA GLN A 133 10.85 -4.21 -24.68
C GLN A 133 12.28 -4.65 -25.03
N ARG A 134 12.82 -5.58 -24.24
CA ARG A 134 14.08 -6.28 -24.51
C ARG A 134 13.82 -7.69 -25.06
N GLN A 135 14.81 -8.24 -25.74
CA GLN A 135 14.74 -9.60 -26.27
C GLN A 135 14.59 -10.63 -25.14
N GLU A 136 15.33 -10.44 -24.06
CA GLU A 136 15.28 -11.23 -22.82
C GLU A 136 14.80 -10.28 -21.69
N PRO A 137 13.54 -10.38 -21.24
CA PRO A 137 12.91 -9.37 -20.37
C PRO A 137 13.59 -9.13 -19.02
N VAL A 138 14.23 -10.14 -18.44
CA VAL A 138 14.88 -10.07 -17.12
C VAL A 138 16.39 -9.83 -17.18
N GLU A 139 16.99 -9.86 -18.37
CA GLU A 139 18.44 -9.64 -18.53
C GLU A 139 18.78 -8.14 -18.58
N PHE A 140 19.71 -7.74 -17.72
CA PHE A 140 20.13 -6.34 -17.62
C PHE A 140 21.10 -5.92 -18.72
N GLN A 141 20.74 -4.87 -19.48
CA GLN A 141 21.54 -4.07 -20.43
C GLN A 141 22.35 -4.81 -21.51
N ALA A 142 22.61 -6.11 -21.35
CA ALA A 142 23.24 -7.02 -22.31
C ALA A 142 22.22 -7.52 -23.34
N SER A 143 20.95 -7.63 -22.94
CA SER A 143 19.87 -7.99 -23.85
C SER A 143 19.49 -6.82 -24.77
N PRO A 144 19.47 -7.03 -26.11
CA PRO A 144 19.09 -6.01 -27.07
C PRO A 144 17.67 -5.47 -26.84
N VAL A 145 17.49 -4.17 -27.05
CA VAL A 145 16.16 -3.53 -27.09
C VAL A 145 15.52 -3.85 -28.44
N VAL A 146 14.30 -4.40 -28.41
CA VAL A 146 13.50 -4.77 -29.58
C VAL A 146 12.49 -3.68 -29.93
N ARG A 147 11.97 -2.97 -28.93
CA ARG A 147 11.06 -1.84 -29.08
C ARG A 147 11.28 -0.85 -27.95
N ASP A 148 11.19 0.44 -28.26
CA ASP A 148 11.16 1.52 -27.27
C ASP A 148 10.13 2.54 -27.74
N SER A 149 9.33 3.06 -26.81
CA SER A 149 8.42 4.16 -27.08
C SER A 149 8.28 5.10 -25.89
N ASN A 150 8.15 6.39 -26.16
CA ASN A 150 7.82 7.44 -25.18
C ASN A 150 6.32 7.74 -25.09
N ASP A 151 5.48 7.03 -25.85
CA ASP A 151 4.02 7.14 -25.75
C ASP A 151 3.56 6.90 -24.31
N ILE A 152 2.38 7.41 -23.99
CA ILE A 152 1.80 7.36 -22.65
C ILE A 152 0.36 6.86 -22.76
N VAL A 153 -0.01 5.90 -21.90
CA VAL A 153 -1.41 5.56 -21.70
C VAL A 153 -2.01 6.47 -20.62
N GLY A 154 -2.84 7.41 -21.04
CA GLY A 154 -3.57 8.36 -20.20
C GLY A 154 -5.09 8.22 -20.31
N SER A 155 -5.80 9.22 -19.81
CA SER A 155 -7.25 9.29 -19.82
C SER A 155 -7.79 10.25 -20.86
N GLN A 156 -8.95 9.92 -21.42
CA GLN A 156 -9.67 10.81 -22.33
C GLN A 156 -10.36 11.93 -21.57
N GLY A 157 -10.07 13.16 -21.97
CA GLY A 157 -10.78 14.33 -21.51
C GLY A 157 -11.70 14.94 -22.57
N VAL A 158 -11.61 16.26 -22.76
CA VAL A 158 -12.47 17.02 -23.67
C VAL A 158 -11.78 17.31 -25.01
N ARG A 159 -12.57 17.61 -26.04
CA ARG A 159 -12.05 18.13 -27.31
C ARG A 159 -11.50 19.54 -27.11
N LEU A 160 -10.37 19.84 -27.75
CA LEU A 160 -9.76 21.16 -27.65
C LEU A 160 -10.69 22.26 -28.19
N GLN A 161 -11.13 23.14 -27.30
CA GLN A 161 -11.92 24.33 -27.62
C GLN A 161 -11.51 25.50 -26.72
N GLN A 162 -11.75 26.72 -27.20
CA GLN A 162 -11.65 27.93 -26.43
C GLN A 162 -12.97 28.17 -25.68
N PHE A 163 -12.89 28.42 -24.37
CA PHE A 163 -14.06 28.79 -23.57
C PHE A 163 -14.57 30.19 -23.99
N VAL A 164 -15.90 30.30 -24.16
CA VAL A 164 -16.59 31.55 -24.50
C VAL A 164 -17.52 32.00 -23.38
N GLY A 165 -18.21 31.08 -22.71
CA GLY A 165 -19.10 31.42 -21.61
C GLY A 165 -19.99 30.28 -21.12
N ILE A 166 -20.82 30.59 -20.12
CA ILE A 166 -21.82 29.67 -19.57
C ILE A 166 -23.18 29.92 -20.21
N VAL A 167 -23.86 28.83 -20.60
CA VAL A 167 -25.27 28.88 -21.03
C VAL A 167 -26.16 28.56 -19.82
N PRO A 168 -27.01 29.49 -19.34
CA PRO A 168 -27.84 29.26 -18.16
C PRO A 168 -28.72 28.00 -18.27
N GLY A 169 -28.68 27.14 -17.25
CA GLY A 169 -29.45 25.90 -17.19
C GLY A 169 -28.97 24.78 -18.13
N SER A 170 -27.87 24.99 -18.84
CA SER A 170 -27.27 23.99 -19.74
C SER A 170 -26.13 23.24 -19.03
N ARG A 171 -26.05 21.93 -19.27
CA ARG A 171 -24.87 21.12 -18.92
C ARG A 171 -23.67 21.37 -19.82
N PHE A 172 -23.85 22.00 -20.98
CA PHE A 172 -22.79 22.33 -21.93
C PHE A 172 -22.34 23.77 -21.75
N ASP A 173 -21.03 23.98 -21.79
CA ASP A 173 -20.45 25.31 -21.90
C ASP A 173 -20.53 25.81 -23.35
N GLN A 174 -20.46 27.13 -23.52
CA GLN A 174 -20.26 27.73 -24.84
C GLN A 174 -18.76 27.74 -25.17
N GLY A 175 -18.40 27.14 -26.31
CA GLY A 175 -17.03 27.07 -26.79
C GLY A 175 -16.89 27.41 -28.27
N SER A 176 -15.66 27.66 -28.70
CA SER A 176 -15.28 27.74 -30.11
C SER A 176 -14.12 26.81 -30.41
N VAL A 177 -14.20 26.05 -31.49
CA VAL A 177 -13.17 25.07 -31.89
C VAL A 177 -11.82 25.74 -32.10
N LEU A 178 -10.78 25.17 -31.50
CA LEU A 178 -9.37 25.50 -31.78
C LEU A 178 -8.75 24.33 -32.54
N PRO A 179 -7.93 24.53 -33.58
CA PRO A 179 -7.28 23.41 -34.26
C PRO A 179 -6.38 22.60 -33.31
N ASP A 180 -6.55 21.29 -33.29
CA ASP A 180 -5.69 20.37 -32.54
C ASP A 180 -4.72 19.65 -33.50
N PRO A 181 -3.39 19.85 -33.36
CA PRO A 181 -2.41 19.20 -34.23
C PRO A 181 -2.13 17.74 -33.87
N VAL A 182 -2.51 17.29 -32.66
CA VAL A 182 -2.21 15.94 -32.14
C VAL A 182 -3.45 15.07 -32.16
N PHE A 183 -4.52 15.54 -31.53
CA PHE A 183 -5.77 14.80 -31.37
C PHE A 183 -6.75 15.18 -32.48
N THR A 184 -6.45 14.75 -33.70
CA THR A 184 -7.28 15.01 -34.89
C THR A 184 -7.41 13.79 -35.79
N VAL A 185 -8.59 13.56 -36.34
CA VAL A 185 -8.88 12.51 -37.32
C VAL A 185 -9.56 13.14 -38.52
N ALA A 186 -8.97 12.95 -39.71
CA ALA A 186 -9.46 13.54 -40.96
C ALA A 186 -9.71 15.07 -40.88
N GLY A 187 -8.89 15.79 -40.10
CA GLY A 187 -8.97 17.24 -39.91
C GLY A 187 -10.04 17.71 -38.92
N SER A 188 -10.71 16.80 -38.22
CA SER A 188 -11.64 17.10 -37.12
C SER A 188 -10.99 16.74 -35.79
N ASN A 189 -11.05 17.65 -34.81
CA ASN A 189 -10.56 17.37 -33.47
C ASN A 189 -11.31 16.19 -32.87
N VAL A 190 -10.56 15.31 -32.22
CA VAL A 190 -11.08 14.27 -31.33
C VAL A 190 -10.75 14.62 -29.88
N ARG A 191 -11.26 13.83 -28.92
CA ARG A 191 -10.96 13.99 -27.49
C ARG A 191 -9.46 13.88 -27.23
N GLN A 192 -8.93 14.82 -26.44
CA GLN A 192 -7.54 14.82 -26.00
C GLN A 192 -7.30 13.73 -24.94
N VAL A 193 -6.04 13.30 -24.82
CA VAL A 193 -5.60 12.30 -23.84
C VAL A 193 -4.55 12.90 -22.91
N THR A 194 -4.66 12.65 -21.61
CA THR A 194 -3.70 13.14 -20.61
C THR A 194 -2.28 12.64 -20.84
N GLY A 195 -1.29 13.47 -20.51
CA GLY A 195 0.14 13.15 -20.67
C GLY A 195 0.74 12.31 -19.55
N ARG A 196 -0.07 11.68 -18.69
CA ARG A 196 0.35 10.67 -17.69
C ARG A 196 -0.80 9.70 -17.46
N ASN A 197 -0.46 8.49 -17.02
CA ASN A 197 -1.40 7.49 -16.56
C ASN A 197 -2.15 7.97 -15.32
N THR A 198 -3.41 7.56 -15.19
CA THR A 198 -4.29 8.00 -14.11
C THR A 198 -4.13 7.12 -12.87
N PRO A 199 -3.56 7.63 -11.76
CA PRO A 199 -3.38 6.84 -10.55
C PRO A 199 -4.70 6.63 -9.82
N SER A 200 -4.75 5.63 -8.92
CA SER A 200 -5.94 5.38 -8.10
C SER A 200 -6.21 6.53 -7.13
N VAL A 201 -7.48 6.92 -6.99
CA VAL A 201 -7.97 7.82 -5.93
C VAL A 201 -8.24 7.10 -4.60
N ILE A 202 -8.29 5.77 -4.61
CA ILE A 202 -8.49 4.95 -3.39
C ILE A 202 -7.22 5.04 -2.53
N ASN A 203 -7.39 5.23 -1.22
CA ASN A 203 -6.31 5.47 -0.26
C ASN A 203 -5.46 6.74 -0.53
N ALA A 204 -5.82 7.58 -1.50
CA ALA A 204 -5.03 8.77 -1.84
C ALA A 204 -4.98 9.83 -0.71
N VAL A 205 -5.90 9.74 0.26
CA VAL A 205 -5.92 10.56 1.49
C VAL A 205 -4.68 10.41 2.35
N PHE A 206 -4.01 9.27 2.26
CA PHE A 206 -2.77 9.05 3.00
C PHE A 206 -1.58 9.77 2.39
N ASN A 207 -1.63 10.17 1.11
CA ASN A 207 -0.52 10.86 0.46
C ASN A 207 -0.32 12.28 1.01
N PHE A 208 0.91 12.66 1.37
CA PHE A 208 1.17 14.03 1.82
C PHE A 208 1.07 15.05 0.66
N THR A 209 1.40 14.67 -0.58
CA THR A 209 1.11 15.42 -1.81
C THR A 209 0.53 14.49 -2.88
N ASN A 210 -0.27 15.03 -3.79
CA ASN A 210 -0.94 14.25 -4.84
C ASN A 210 -0.48 14.65 -6.26
N PHE A 211 -0.92 13.87 -7.26
CA PHE A 211 -0.29 13.70 -8.59
C PHE A 211 1.06 12.97 -8.56
N TRP A 212 1.47 12.45 -9.73
CA TRP A 212 2.75 11.75 -9.90
C TRP A 212 3.98 12.61 -9.56
N ASP A 213 3.95 13.91 -9.81
CA ASP A 213 5.03 14.88 -9.51
C ASP A 213 4.84 15.62 -8.16
N GLY A 214 3.78 15.29 -7.41
CA GLY A 214 3.49 15.90 -6.13
C GLY A 214 3.12 17.39 -6.19
N ARG A 215 2.72 17.92 -7.36
CA ARG A 215 2.37 19.35 -7.51
C ARG A 215 1.11 19.75 -6.73
N ALA A 216 0.25 18.79 -6.35
CA ALA A 216 -0.87 19.05 -5.45
C ALA A 216 -0.36 19.10 -4.01
N SER A 217 -0.21 20.34 -3.52
CA SER A 217 0.42 20.66 -2.25
C SER A 217 -0.34 20.11 -1.04
N ALA A 218 0.41 19.67 -0.03
CA ALA A 218 -0.09 19.34 1.31
C ALA A 218 -0.84 20.52 1.97
N PHE A 219 -0.57 21.76 1.52
CA PHE A 219 -1.12 23.00 2.05
C PHE A 219 -2.09 23.62 1.04
N PHE A 220 -3.38 23.35 1.18
CA PHE A 220 -4.38 23.89 0.27
C PHE A 220 -4.59 25.38 0.50
N ASN A 221 -4.51 26.17 -0.58
CA ASN A 221 -4.67 27.64 -0.58
C ASN A 221 -6.11 28.10 -0.87
N GLY A 222 -7.05 27.17 -1.07
CA GLY A 222 -8.45 27.46 -1.38
C GLY A 222 -8.76 27.69 -2.87
N VAL A 223 -7.75 27.71 -3.75
CA VAL A 223 -7.90 28.16 -5.14
C VAL A 223 -7.38 27.15 -6.15
N ASN A 224 -6.18 26.59 -5.95
CA ASN A 224 -5.50 25.78 -6.96
C ASN A 224 -4.56 24.72 -6.34
N PRO A 225 -3.99 23.80 -7.14
CA PRO A 225 -3.18 22.70 -6.62
C PRO A 225 -1.88 23.12 -5.92
N PHE A 226 -1.33 24.29 -6.23
CA PHE A 226 0.07 24.60 -5.94
C PHE A 226 0.31 25.18 -4.53
N GLY A 227 -0.75 25.38 -3.74
CA GLY A 227 -0.62 25.82 -2.35
C GLY A 227 0.17 27.14 -2.20
N PRO A 228 1.23 27.18 -1.37
CA PRO A 228 2.00 28.40 -1.11
C PRO A 228 2.83 28.91 -2.30
N LEU A 229 3.01 28.09 -3.35
CA LEU A 229 3.71 28.51 -4.57
C LEU A 229 2.93 29.63 -5.29
N ASP A 230 1.60 29.65 -5.17
CA ASP A 230 0.77 30.77 -5.62
C ASP A 230 0.59 31.82 -4.51
N THR A 231 1.46 32.82 -4.51
CA THR A 231 1.39 33.93 -3.55
C THR A 231 0.20 34.88 -3.75
N THR A 232 -0.57 34.71 -4.83
CA THR A 232 -1.73 35.54 -5.18
C THR A 232 -3.08 34.88 -4.86
N ALA A 233 -3.05 33.60 -4.49
CA ALA A 233 -4.22 32.83 -4.10
C ALA A 233 -4.92 33.45 -2.87
N GLY A 234 -6.24 33.42 -2.87
CA GLY A 234 -7.03 33.89 -1.74
C GLY A 234 -8.52 33.68 -1.91
N VAL A 235 -9.19 33.54 -0.77
CA VAL A 235 -10.64 33.30 -0.63
C VAL A 235 -11.32 34.60 -0.20
N TRP A 236 -12.54 34.84 -0.68
CA TRP A 236 -13.35 35.98 -0.30
C TRP A 236 -14.08 35.74 1.01
N PHE A 237 -13.78 36.53 2.03
CA PHE A 237 -14.49 36.56 3.30
C PHE A 237 -15.53 37.66 3.30
N ASN A 238 -16.71 37.36 3.84
CA ASN A 238 -17.68 38.36 4.21
C ASN A 238 -17.42 38.80 5.66
N ILE A 239 -16.93 40.02 5.82
CA ILE A 239 -16.72 40.65 7.14
C ILE A 239 -17.67 41.84 7.22
N ASN A 240 -18.74 41.71 8.00
CA ASN A 240 -19.76 42.76 8.17
C ASN A 240 -20.32 43.29 6.83
N ASN A 241 -20.69 42.38 5.92
CA ASN A 241 -21.19 42.67 4.58
C ASN A 241 -20.18 43.40 3.66
N THR A 242 -18.89 43.26 3.94
CA THR A 242 -17.79 43.74 3.09
C THR A 242 -16.96 42.54 2.65
N LEU A 243 -16.76 42.39 1.33
CA LEU A 243 -15.90 41.35 0.79
C LEU A 243 -14.41 41.70 0.94
N VAL A 244 -13.67 40.83 1.60
CA VAL A 244 -12.21 40.94 1.78
C VAL A 244 -11.56 39.64 1.30
N LYS A 245 -10.69 39.74 0.29
CA LYS A 245 -9.90 38.58 -0.17
C LYS A 245 -8.73 38.35 0.79
N GLN A 246 -8.60 37.15 1.33
CA GLN A 246 -7.54 36.77 2.25
C GLN A 246 -6.91 35.43 1.85
N PRO A 247 -5.58 35.26 1.99
CA PRO A 247 -4.96 33.96 1.81
C PRO A 247 -5.41 33.00 2.92
N ILE A 248 -5.47 31.72 2.60
CA ILE A 248 -5.71 30.64 3.56
C ILE A 248 -4.62 29.57 3.39
N SER A 249 -4.44 28.74 4.40
CA SER A 249 -3.62 27.54 4.32
C SER A 249 -4.25 26.45 5.18
N MET A 250 -4.36 25.25 4.62
CA MET A 250 -4.84 24.06 5.32
C MET A 250 -3.87 22.92 5.07
N GLU A 251 -3.25 22.45 6.15
CA GLU A 251 -2.39 21.27 6.16
C GLU A 251 -3.21 19.99 5.97
N PHE A 252 -2.56 18.90 5.53
CA PHE A 252 -3.20 17.62 5.22
C PHE A 252 -4.36 17.76 4.22
N ALA A 253 -4.20 18.69 3.28
CA ALA A 253 -5.23 19.02 2.29
C ALA A 253 -4.77 18.81 0.84
N SER A 254 -3.89 17.84 0.61
CA SER A 254 -3.36 17.50 -0.72
C SER A 254 -4.45 17.07 -1.71
N LEU A 255 -5.49 16.38 -1.24
CA LEU A 255 -6.65 16.04 -2.05
C LEU A 255 -7.46 17.28 -2.44
N ALA A 256 -7.68 18.24 -1.53
CA ALA A 256 -8.37 19.48 -1.89
C ALA A 256 -7.57 20.29 -2.92
N SER A 257 -6.24 20.33 -2.78
CA SER A 257 -5.34 20.88 -3.79
C SER A 257 -5.50 20.13 -5.13
N GLN A 258 -5.40 18.81 -5.14
CA GLN A 258 -5.51 17.97 -6.34
C GLN A 258 -6.83 18.18 -7.07
N ALA A 259 -7.95 18.19 -6.33
CA ALA A 259 -9.29 18.27 -6.88
C ALA A 259 -9.53 19.58 -7.66
N THR A 260 -8.73 20.63 -7.40
CA THR A 260 -8.82 21.90 -8.13
C THR A 260 -8.01 21.96 -9.43
N GLY A 261 -7.29 20.91 -9.81
CA GLY A 261 -6.57 20.86 -11.08
C GLY A 261 -7.47 20.50 -12.26
N PRO A 262 -8.02 19.28 -12.29
CA PRO A 262 -8.74 18.75 -13.47
C PRO A 262 -9.91 19.60 -13.96
N PRO A 263 -10.77 20.18 -13.09
CA PRO A 263 -11.94 20.93 -13.54
C PRO A 263 -11.65 22.16 -14.40
N VAL A 264 -10.42 22.71 -14.38
CA VAL A 264 -10.00 23.86 -15.18
C VAL A 264 -8.90 23.52 -16.20
N ASN A 265 -8.48 22.25 -16.27
CA ASN A 265 -7.48 21.79 -17.22
C ASN A 265 -8.12 21.61 -18.62
N ASP A 266 -7.44 22.10 -19.66
CA ASP A 266 -7.97 22.14 -21.04
C ASP A 266 -7.83 20.83 -21.82
N VAL A 267 -7.11 19.86 -21.28
CA VAL A 267 -7.08 18.46 -21.73
C VAL A 267 -8.17 17.67 -21.02
N GLU A 268 -8.27 17.80 -19.70
CA GLU A 268 -9.10 16.94 -18.85
C GLU A 268 -10.61 17.28 -18.93
N MET A 269 -11.05 18.37 -18.30
CA MET A 269 -12.49 18.63 -18.09
C MET A 269 -12.99 19.94 -18.69
N SER A 270 -12.11 20.85 -19.11
CA SER A 270 -12.49 22.23 -19.43
C SER A 270 -12.15 22.65 -20.84
N PHE A 271 -12.91 23.59 -21.39
CA PHE A 271 -12.44 24.38 -22.51
C PHE A 271 -11.37 25.37 -22.02
N ARG A 272 -10.38 25.65 -22.88
CA ARG A 272 -9.24 26.51 -22.56
C ARG A 272 -9.71 27.86 -22.05
N GLY A 273 -9.19 28.28 -20.88
CA GLY A 273 -9.45 29.58 -20.27
C GLY A 273 -10.66 29.64 -19.34
N ARG A 274 -11.37 28.53 -19.12
CA ARG A 274 -12.45 28.45 -18.12
C ARG A 274 -11.90 28.53 -16.69
N THR A 275 -12.60 29.21 -15.78
CA THR A 275 -12.17 29.40 -14.38
C THR A 275 -13.14 28.77 -13.37
N PHE A 276 -12.70 28.56 -12.13
CA PHE A 276 -13.58 28.04 -11.07
C PHE A 276 -14.84 28.89 -10.81
N PRO A 277 -14.78 30.23 -10.82
CA PRO A 277 -15.98 31.05 -10.77
C PRO A 277 -16.99 30.77 -11.89
N ASP A 278 -16.53 30.44 -13.11
CA ASP A 278 -17.40 30.00 -14.20
C ASP A 278 -18.07 28.65 -13.90
N ILE A 279 -17.31 27.71 -13.33
CA ILE A 279 -17.84 26.41 -12.88
C ILE A 279 -18.91 26.64 -11.82
N GLY A 280 -18.65 27.48 -10.82
CA GLY A 280 -19.62 27.82 -9.78
C GLY A 280 -20.88 28.44 -10.35
N ARG A 281 -20.76 29.39 -11.28
CA ARG A 281 -21.89 30.02 -11.98
C ARG A 281 -22.77 29.00 -12.70
N LYS A 282 -22.16 28.02 -13.36
CA LYS A 282 -22.87 26.92 -14.01
C LYS A 282 -23.56 26.02 -12.97
N MET A 283 -22.77 25.43 -12.08
CA MET A 283 -23.25 24.36 -11.19
C MET A 283 -24.31 24.87 -10.21
N LEU A 284 -24.23 26.10 -9.72
CA LEU A 284 -25.26 26.68 -8.85
C LEU A 284 -26.62 26.83 -9.54
N GLY A 285 -26.65 26.89 -10.88
CA GLY A 285 -27.87 26.91 -11.69
C GLY A 285 -28.39 25.53 -12.11
N LEU A 286 -27.68 24.45 -11.78
CA LEU A 286 -28.02 23.08 -12.16
C LEU A 286 -28.48 22.26 -10.94
N ARG A 287 -29.21 21.19 -11.22
CA ARG A 287 -29.49 20.16 -10.22
C ARG A 287 -28.31 19.18 -10.16
N PRO A 288 -27.85 18.78 -8.96
CA PRO A 288 -26.81 17.77 -8.84
C PRO A 288 -27.21 16.45 -9.49
N LEU A 289 -26.31 15.90 -10.32
CA LEU A 289 -26.42 14.60 -10.97
C LEU A 289 -27.68 14.45 -11.86
N ASP A 290 -28.24 15.54 -12.41
CA ASP A 290 -29.55 15.54 -13.08
C ASP A 290 -29.66 14.64 -14.33
N ILE A 291 -28.53 14.11 -14.78
CA ILE A 291 -28.41 13.22 -15.95
C ILE A 291 -27.92 11.81 -15.56
N GLN A 292 -27.87 11.49 -14.26
CA GLN A 292 -27.37 10.24 -13.70
C GLN A 292 -28.36 9.70 -12.67
N PHE A 293 -28.66 8.40 -12.74
CA PHE A 293 -29.32 7.75 -11.62
C PHE A 293 -28.40 7.64 -10.41
N VAL A 294 -28.96 7.79 -9.22
CA VAL A 294 -28.29 7.53 -7.94
C VAL A 294 -29.06 6.41 -7.27
N HIS A 295 -28.39 5.35 -6.81
CA HIS A 295 -29.09 4.26 -6.15
C HIS A 295 -29.76 4.77 -4.84
N PRO A 296 -31.01 4.39 -4.52
CA PRO A 296 -31.67 4.84 -3.28
C PRO A 296 -30.95 4.38 -2.01
N GLU A 297 -30.22 3.27 -2.10
CA GLU A 297 -29.35 2.73 -1.05
C GLU A 297 -27.86 3.08 -1.27
N ASP A 298 -27.51 4.05 -2.11
CA ASP A 298 -26.15 4.60 -2.16
C ASP A 298 -25.77 5.08 -0.74
N SER A 299 -24.57 4.71 -0.28
CA SER A 299 -24.13 4.87 1.11
C SER A 299 -24.04 6.34 1.55
N THR A 300 -23.92 7.26 0.60
CA THR A 300 -23.68 8.69 0.84
C THR A 300 -24.80 9.55 0.26
N LEU A 301 -25.18 9.31 -1.00
CA LEU A 301 -26.15 10.12 -1.75
C LEU A 301 -27.59 9.59 -1.67
N GLY A 302 -27.78 8.35 -1.19
CA GLY A 302 -29.07 7.66 -1.23
C GLY A 302 -30.21 8.46 -0.58
N LEU A 303 -29.94 9.19 0.51
CA LEU A 303 -30.91 10.04 1.20
C LEU A 303 -31.56 11.11 0.30
N PHE A 304 -30.83 11.59 -0.71
CA PHE A 304 -31.31 12.59 -1.65
C PHE A 304 -31.63 12.01 -3.03
N SER A 305 -31.53 10.69 -3.22
CA SER A 305 -31.83 10.08 -4.52
C SER A 305 -33.28 10.31 -4.93
N ARG A 306 -33.48 10.61 -6.22
CA ARG A 306 -34.80 10.68 -6.86
C ARG A 306 -35.16 9.40 -7.62
N ALA A 307 -34.26 8.42 -7.63
CA ALA A 307 -34.49 7.13 -8.25
C ALA A 307 -35.40 6.26 -7.38
N ILE A 308 -36.06 5.30 -8.02
CA ILE A 308 -36.87 4.28 -7.35
C ILE A 308 -36.34 2.92 -7.80
N GLN A 309 -35.87 2.13 -6.84
CA GLN A 309 -35.46 0.75 -7.08
C GLN A 309 -36.70 -0.14 -7.17
N GLN A 310 -36.77 -0.91 -8.25
CA GLN A 310 -37.83 -1.89 -8.49
C GLN A 310 -37.46 -3.24 -7.87
N ALA A 311 -38.43 -4.15 -7.75
CA ALA A 311 -38.21 -5.48 -7.17
C ALA A 311 -37.21 -6.34 -7.95
N ASP A 312 -36.99 -6.05 -9.23
CA ASP A 312 -35.99 -6.72 -10.09
C ASP A 312 -34.60 -6.09 -10.03
N GLY A 313 -34.39 -5.10 -9.14
CA GLY A 313 -33.14 -4.36 -8.99
C GLY A 313 -32.95 -3.20 -9.97
N SER A 314 -33.84 -3.03 -10.96
CA SER A 314 -33.74 -1.92 -11.91
C SER A 314 -34.07 -0.57 -11.27
N LEU A 315 -33.44 0.50 -11.76
CA LEU A 315 -33.73 1.86 -11.34
C LEU A 315 -34.70 2.54 -12.30
N THR A 316 -35.71 3.19 -11.73
CA THR A 316 -36.74 3.97 -12.42
C THR A 316 -36.90 5.34 -11.72
N GLY A 317 -37.88 6.15 -12.10
CA GLY A 317 -38.10 7.46 -11.47
C GLY A 317 -37.32 8.56 -12.16
N GLN A 318 -36.72 9.48 -11.40
CA GLN A 318 -35.99 10.62 -11.93
C GLN A 318 -34.50 10.56 -11.56
N ALA A 319 -33.64 11.04 -12.46
CA ALA A 319 -32.21 11.20 -12.21
C ALA A 319 -31.93 12.34 -11.21
N GLY A 320 -30.70 12.38 -10.69
CA GLY A 320 -30.22 13.45 -9.82
C GLY A 320 -30.74 13.44 -8.38
N LEU A 321 -30.36 14.49 -7.65
CA LEU A 321 -30.65 14.63 -6.22
C LEU A 321 -31.82 15.59 -5.95
N ASP A 322 -32.57 15.35 -4.87
CA ASP A 322 -33.61 16.25 -4.36
C ASP A 322 -33.09 17.33 -3.40
N ILE A 323 -31.95 17.93 -3.77
CA ILE A 323 -31.31 19.05 -3.08
C ILE A 323 -30.45 19.83 -4.09
N SER A 324 -30.32 21.15 -3.94
CA SER A 324 -29.45 21.96 -4.81
C SER A 324 -28.03 22.10 -4.27
N TYR A 325 -27.08 22.42 -5.15
CA TYR A 325 -25.71 22.75 -4.74
C TYR A 325 -25.66 23.94 -3.78
N GLU A 326 -26.47 24.97 -4.01
CA GLU A 326 -26.57 26.13 -3.12
C GLU A 326 -27.02 25.71 -1.71
N GLN A 327 -28.01 24.82 -1.60
CA GLN A 327 -28.49 24.31 -0.31
C GLN A 327 -27.41 23.49 0.40
N LEU A 328 -26.73 22.59 -0.33
CA LEU A 328 -25.62 21.81 0.22
C LEU A 328 -24.47 22.69 0.71
N ILE A 329 -24.02 23.67 -0.09
CA ILE A 329 -22.95 24.60 0.29
C ILE A 329 -23.34 25.40 1.53
N LYS A 330 -24.56 25.97 1.54
CA LYS A 330 -25.07 26.73 2.70
C LYS A 330 -25.17 25.88 3.95
N ALA A 331 -25.43 24.59 3.83
CA ALA A 331 -25.54 23.68 4.97
C ALA A 331 -24.19 23.13 5.44
N ALA A 332 -23.22 22.95 4.52
CA ALA A 332 -21.91 22.38 4.79
C ALA A 332 -20.87 23.40 5.27
N PHE A 333 -20.91 24.66 4.80
CA PHE A 333 -19.87 25.67 5.05
C PHE A 333 -20.35 26.86 5.89
N HIS A 334 -19.40 27.49 6.59
CA HIS A 334 -19.66 28.72 7.35
C HIS A 334 -20.12 29.87 6.44
N ASP A 335 -21.04 30.69 6.94
CA ASP A 335 -21.70 31.76 6.21
C ASP A 335 -20.75 32.86 5.71
N LYS A 336 -19.66 33.11 6.44
CA LYS A 336 -18.60 34.04 6.05
C LYS A 336 -17.99 33.77 4.67
N PHE A 337 -18.21 32.59 4.06
CA PHE A 337 -17.69 32.23 2.74
C PHE A 337 -18.70 32.36 1.58
N TRP A 338 -19.98 32.59 1.85
CA TRP A 338 -21.01 32.64 0.80
C TRP A 338 -22.12 33.67 1.03
N ASN A 339 -22.28 34.20 2.24
CA ASN A 339 -23.44 34.99 2.64
C ASN A 339 -23.27 36.50 2.41
N SER A 340 -22.74 36.91 1.25
CA SER A 340 -22.62 38.31 0.87
C SER A 340 -23.54 38.66 -0.29
N ASN A 341 -24.13 39.86 -0.23
CA ASN A 341 -24.90 40.42 -1.34
C ASN A 341 -24.03 41.24 -2.31
N GLN A 342 -22.73 41.41 -2.01
CA GLN A 342 -21.80 42.10 -2.89
C GLN A 342 -21.28 41.15 -3.97
N LEU A 343 -21.06 41.70 -5.16
CA LEU A 343 -20.28 41.03 -6.20
C LEU A 343 -18.79 41.29 -5.96
N THR A 344 -17.95 40.34 -6.38
CA THR A 344 -16.51 40.55 -6.48
C THR A 344 -16.20 41.58 -7.58
N PRO A 345 -14.97 42.14 -7.62
CA PRO A 345 -14.57 43.06 -8.70
C PRO A 345 -14.77 42.49 -10.11
N ASP A 346 -14.67 41.16 -10.25
CA ASP A 346 -14.84 40.44 -11.52
C ASP A 346 -16.31 40.08 -11.84
N GLY A 347 -17.26 40.57 -11.03
CA GLY A 347 -18.70 40.42 -11.28
C GLY A 347 -19.28 39.06 -10.87
N TYR A 348 -18.61 38.30 -10.01
CA TYR A 348 -19.12 37.06 -9.46
C TYR A 348 -19.79 37.26 -8.10
N SER A 349 -20.80 36.46 -7.78
CA SER A 349 -21.25 36.33 -6.39
C SER A 349 -20.12 35.76 -5.53
N GLN A 350 -20.19 35.95 -4.21
CA GLN A 350 -19.19 35.37 -3.30
C GLN A 350 -19.12 33.83 -3.43
N MET A 351 -20.28 33.17 -3.60
CA MET A 351 -20.34 31.70 -3.70
C MET A 351 -19.71 31.19 -5.00
N GLU A 352 -19.93 31.89 -6.12
CA GLU A 352 -19.25 31.62 -7.39
C GLU A 352 -17.74 31.84 -7.24
N ALA A 353 -17.32 32.98 -6.69
CA ALA A 353 -15.91 33.33 -6.58
C ALA A 353 -15.10 32.38 -5.66
N ASN A 354 -15.76 31.81 -4.64
CA ASN A 354 -15.17 30.84 -3.71
C ASN A 354 -15.43 29.38 -4.12
N PHE A 355 -15.92 29.10 -5.33
CA PHE A 355 -16.36 27.75 -5.68
C PHE A 355 -15.23 26.70 -5.58
N SER A 356 -13.98 27.09 -5.87
CA SER A 356 -12.79 26.25 -5.68
C SER A 356 -12.59 25.78 -4.23
N LEU A 357 -12.92 26.63 -3.25
CA LEU A 357 -12.83 26.27 -1.83
C LEU A 357 -13.86 25.19 -1.49
N PHE A 358 -15.11 25.38 -1.91
CA PHE A 358 -16.18 24.41 -1.65
C PHE A 358 -15.91 23.10 -2.36
N TRP A 359 -15.50 23.17 -3.63
CA TRP A 359 -15.13 22.03 -4.44
C TRP A 359 -13.99 21.22 -3.80
N GLY A 360 -12.83 21.84 -3.57
CA GLY A 360 -11.65 21.13 -3.07
C GLY A 360 -11.90 20.48 -1.72
N LEU A 361 -12.48 21.21 -0.76
CA LEU A 361 -12.77 20.65 0.57
C LEU A 361 -13.82 19.55 0.55
N ALA A 362 -14.88 19.71 -0.25
CA ALA A 362 -15.92 18.70 -0.35
C ALA A 362 -15.38 17.40 -0.99
N VAL A 363 -14.66 17.51 -2.11
CA VAL A 363 -14.06 16.35 -2.80
C VAL A 363 -13.05 15.65 -1.91
N GLN A 364 -12.18 16.37 -1.21
CA GLN A 364 -11.28 15.76 -0.22
C GLN A 364 -12.03 14.97 0.84
N LEU A 365 -13.13 15.52 1.38
CA LEU A 365 -13.91 14.82 2.41
C LEU A 365 -14.65 13.60 1.87
N TYR A 366 -14.88 13.51 0.57
CA TYR A 366 -15.36 12.30 -0.10
C TYR A 366 -14.23 11.30 -0.35
N GLU A 367 -13.13 11.72 -0.96
CA GLU A 367 -11.98 10.85 -1.22
C GLU A 367 -11.36 10.29 0.07
N ALA A 368 -11.43 11.03 1.18
CA ALA A 368 -11.06 10.55 2.52
C ALA A 368 -11.93 9.38 3.03
N THR A 369 -13.06 9.10 2.39
CA THR A 369 -13.89 7.91 2.69
C THR A 369 -13.48 6.68 1.87
N LEU A 370 -12.74 6.87 0.77
CA LEU A 370 -12.34 5.80 -0.15
C LEU A 370 -11.12 5.04 0.38
N VAL A 371 -11.30 4.40 1.54
CA VAL A 371 -10.26 3.64 2.24
C VAL A 371 -10.47 2.14 2.05
N SER A 372 -9.48 1.48 1.46
CA SER A 372 -9.47 0.05 1.16
C SER A 372 -8.60 -0.67 2.20
N ASP A 373 -9.26 -1.09 3.27
CA ASP A 373 -8.67 -1.59 4.51
C ASP A 373 -9.12 -3.02 4.91
N ASP A 374 -9.73 -3.78 3.98
CA ASP A 374 -10.14 -5.18 4.19
C ASP A 374 -9.62 -6.11 3.07
N THR A 375 -8.33 -6.01 2.80
CA THR A 375 -7.63 -6.93 1.89
C THR A 375 -7.29 -8.25 2.60
N PRO A 376 -7.03 -9.35 1.87
CA PRO A 376 -6.39 -10.54 2.45
C PRO A 376 -5.14 -10.21 3.28
N PHE A 377 -4.34 -9.26 2.81
CA PHE A 377 -3.19 -8.75 3.55
C PHE A 377 -3.57 -8.06 4.88
N ASP A 378 -4.60 -7.21 4.91
CA ASP A 378 -5.08 -6.58 6.16
C ASP A 378 -5.60 -7.61 7.16
N ARG A 379 -6.33 -8.62 6.69
CA ARG A 379 -6.82 -9.71 7.55
C ARG A 379 -5.67 -10.52 8.13
N PHE A 380 -4.65 -10.80 7.33
CA PHE A 380 -3.40 -11.41 7.80
C PHE A 380 -2.71 -10.56 8.87
N LEU A 381 -2.59 -9.24 8.66
CA LEU A 381 -2.11 -8.30 9.67
C LEU A 381 -3.06 -8.15 10.88
N GLY A 382 -4.30 -8.59 10.76
CA GLY A 382 -5.29 -8.66 11.84
C GLY A 382 -5.23 -9.95 12.65
N GLY A 383 -4.36 -10.90 12.28
CA GLY A 383 -4.22 -12.21 12.91
C GLY A 383 -4.97 -13.36 12.23
N ASP A 384 -5.61 -13.13 11.08
CA ASP A 384 -6.16 -14.22 10.26
C ASP A 384 -5.05 -14.84 9.39
N THR A 385 -4.50 -15.90 9.93
CA THR A 385 -3.40 -16.69 9.41
C THR A 385 -3.72 -17.45 8.13
N THR A 386 -5.00 -17.54 7.80
CA THR A 386 -5.51 -18.26 6.64
C THR A 386 -5.87 -17.33 5.50
N ALA A 387 -5.74 -16.01 5.71
CA ALA A 387 -6.07 -15.01 4.72
C ALA A 387 -5.09 -15.00 3.53
N LEU A 388 -3.83 -15.41 3.72
CA LEU A 388 -2.86 -15.60 2.65
C LEU A 388 -2.67 -17.09 2.32
N THR A 389 -2.48 -17.38 1.04
CA THR A 389 -2.01 -18.70 0.58
C THR A 389 -0.50 -18.84 0.83
N GLU A 390 0.04 -20.07 0.81
CA GLU A 390 1.49 -20.30 0.97
C GLU A 390 2.32 -19.53 -0.07
N GLN A 391 1.84 -19.46 -1.31
CA GLN A 391 2.49 -18.68 -2.38
C GLN A 391 2.43 -17.16 -2.12
N GLN A 392 1.37 -16.66 -1.50
CA GLN A 392 1.28 -15.25 -1.09
C GLN A 392 2.20 -14.95 0.10
N GLU A 393 2.37 -15.90 1.02
CA GLU A 393 3.37 -15.79 2.08
C GLU A 393 4.81 -15.81 1.53
N ASP A 394 5.09 -16.61 0.49
CA ASP A 394 6.35 -16.56 -0.24
C ASP A 394 6.61 -15.17 -0.82
N GLY A 395 5.61 -14.58 -1.48
CA GLY A 395 5.70 -13.23 -2.03
C GLY A 395 5.85 -12.16 -0.95
N PHE A 396 5.16 -12.31 0.19
CA PHE A 396 5.35 -11.44 1.35
C PHE A 396 6.80 -11.43 1.82
N ASN A 397 7.45 -12.61 1.90
CA ASN A 397 8.86 -12.70 2.29
C ASN A 397 9.80 -12.12 1.24
N ILE A 398 9.48 -12.20 -0.05
CA ILE A 398 10.27 -11.52 -1.09
C ILE A 398 10.12 -10.00 -0.95
N PHE A 399 8.91 -9.53 -0.70
CA PHE A 399 8.56 -8.12 -0.59
C PHE A 399 9.21 -7.44 0.63
N PHE A 400 9.07 -8.03 1.82
CA PHE A 400 9.53 -7.48 3.11
C PHE A 400 10.83 -8.11 3.66
N GLY A 401 11.28 -9.24 3.11
CA GLY A 401 12.45 -9.97 3.62
C GLY A 401 13.79 -9.53 3.00
N GLY A 402 13.81 -8.39 2.30
CA GLY A 402 15.02 -7.79 1.73
C GLY A 402 15.50 -8.37 0.40
N VAL A 403 14.81 -9.37 -0.16
CA VAL A 403 15.13 -9.92 -1.50
C VAL A 403 14.70 -8.95 -2.59
N GLY A 404 13.40 -8.60 -2.62
CA GLY A 404 12.85 -7.64 -3.58
C GLY A 404 13.13 -6.18 -3.21
N ARG A 405 13.39 -5.91 -1.92
CA ARG A 405 13.59 -4.56 -1.36
C ARG A 405 12.42 -3.61 -1.63
N CYS A 406 11.22 -4.17 -1.88
CA CYS A 406 10.04 -3.43 -2.29
C CYS A 406 9.57 -2.49 -1.16
N ASP A 407 9.67 -2.96 0.07
CA ASP A 407 9.27 -2.28 1.30
C ASP A 407 10.08 -1.00 1.60
N LEU A 408 11.26 -0.83 1.00
CA LEU A 408 12.05 0.41 1.15
C LEU A 408 11.34 1.64 0.57
N CYS A 409 10.53 1.45 -0.47
CA CYS A 409 9.74 2.52 -1.12
C CYS A 409 8.24 2.33 -0.89
N HIS A 410 7.78 1.07 -0.89
CA HIS A 410 6.39 0.68 -0.63
C HIS A 410 6.20 0.20 0.80
N GLY A 411 6.62 1.03 1.75
CA GLY A 411 6.60 0.71 3.19
C GLY A 411 5.32 1.12 3.91
N GLY A 412 5.19 0.66 5.15
CA GLY A 412 4.08 1.00 6.04
C GLY A 412 2.77 0.28 5.70
N SER A 413 1.71 0.61 6.43
CA SER A 413 0.40 -0.04 6.25
C SER A 413 -0.32 0.53 5.01
N GLU A 414 0.05 1.73 4.62
CA GLU A 414 -0.39 2.49 3.45
C GLU A 414 0.30 2.00 2.15
N LEU A 415 1.43 1.29 2.29
CA LEU A 415 2.34 0.76 1.26
C LEU A 415 2.88 1.80 0.29
N THR A 416 3.20 2.97 0.85
CA THR A 416 3.94 4.05 0.18
C THR A 416 4.70 4.87 1.22
N MET A 417 5.96 5.19 0.90
CA MET A 417 6.74 6.16 1.67
C MET A 417 6.31 7.61 1.42
N ALA A 418 5.44 7.87 0.44
CA ALA A 418 4.83 9.18 0.19
C ALA A 418 3.62 9.49 1.10
N SER A 419 3.43 8.74 2.18
CA SER A 419 2.33 8.94 3.12
C SER A 419 2.62 10.03 4.16
N VAL A 420 1.57 10.61 4.73
CA VAL A 420 1.66 11.59 5.84
C VAL A 420 2.40 11.01 7.05
N PHE A 421 2.20 9.71 7.33
CA PHE A 421 2.84 9.04 8.46
C PHE A 421 4.30 8.71 8.18
N SER A 422 4.61 8.19 6.99
CA SER A 422 5.96 7.77 6.60
C SER A 422 6.91 8.95 6.40
N ALA A 423 6.43 10.09 5.89
CA ALA A 423 7.24 11.28 5.66
C ALA A 423 7.52 12.11 6.93
N GLY A 424 7.18 11.60 8.12
CA GLY A 424 7.48 12.24 9.41
C GLY A 424 6.73 13.55 9.67
N PHE A 425 5.63 13.82 8.94
CA PHE A 425 4.85 15.07 9.05
C PHE A 425 4.26 15.28 10.46
N VAL A 426 4.02 14.17 11.19
CA VAL A 426 3.34 14.18 12.49
C VAL A 426 4.33 14.14 13.67
N ASN A 427 5.52 13.57 13.49
CA ASN A 427 6.53 13.42 14.56
C ASN A 427 7.95 13.33 13.95
N ASN A 428 8.77 14.37 14.11
CA ASN A 428 10.19 14.41 13.72
C ASN A 428 11.03 13.37 14.47
N ALA A 429 11.02 12.10 14.05
CA ALA A 429 11.99 11.09 14.46
C ALA A 429 12.06 9.95 13.42
N ALA A 430 13.16 9.92 12.64
CA ALA A 430 13.45 9.04 11.50
C ALA A 430 12.45 9.16 10.33
N HIS A 431 12.97 9.46 9.14
CA HIS A 431 12.27 9.79 7.89
C HIS A 431 11.67 11.21 7.78
N ALA A 432 12.45 12.17 7.29
CA ALA A 432 12.01 13.56 7.10
C ALA A 432 11.56 13.79 5.65
N LEU A 433 10.76 14.83 5.40
CA LEU A 433 10.37 15.23 4.04
C LEU A 433 11.56 15.45 3.09
N ILE A 434 12.72 15.84 3.65
CA ILE A 434 13.98 16.01 2.93
C ILE A 434 15.02 15.11 3.59
N GLU A 435 15.63 14.24 2.80
CA GLU A 435 16.61 13.26 3.27
C GLU A 435 17.88 13.27 2.43
N LEU A 436 18.94 12.68 2.99
CA LEU A 436 20.16 12.38 2.24
C LEU A 436 20.04 11.00 1.60
N MET A 437 20.35 10.91 0.32
CA MET A 437 20.42 9.65 -0.42
C MET A 437 21.77 9.54 -1.13
N ASN A 438 22.26 8.31 -1.29
CA ASN A 438 23.25 8.01 -2.31
C ASN A 438 22.51 7.59 -3.57
N VAL A 439 22.75 8.27 -4.69
CA VAL A 439 22.24 7.85 -6.02
C VAL A 439 23.16 6.82 -6.65
N ALA A 440 22.69 6.15 -7.71
CA ALA A 440 23.46 5.13 -8.45
C ALA A 440 24.81 5.64 -8.99
N SER A 441 24.99 6.95 -9.16
CA SER A 441 26.30 7.55 -9.50
C SER A 441 27.34 7.49 -8.38
N GLY A 442 26.96 7.11 -7.16
CA GLY A 442 27.79 7.13 -5.96
C GLY A 442 27.90 8.52 -5.31
N LYS A 443 27.17 9.51 -5.82
CA LYS A 443 27.08 10.84 -5.22
C LYS A 443 26.06 10.85 -4.09
N GLN A 444 26.35 11.64 -3.06
CA GLN A 444 25.38 11.98 -2.03
C GLN A 444 24.61 13.23 -2.45
N ILE A 445 23.28 13.18 -2.35
CA ILE A 445 22.34 14.23 -2.75
C ILE A 445 21.28 14.43 -1.66
N ILE A 446 20.52 15.53 -1.74
CA ILE A 446 19.23 15.65 -1.05
C ILE A 446 18.06 15.39 -2.02
N TYR A 447 17.00 14.79 -1.51
CA TYR A 447 15.79 14.47 -2.28
C TYR A 447 14.54 14.62 -1.42
N ASP A 448 13.38 14.55 -2.07
CA ASP A 448 12.07 14.51 -1.41
C ASP A 448 11.69 13.04 -1.08
N ASN A 449 11.58 12.71 0.20
CA ASN A 449 11.19 11.35 0.62
C ASN A 449 9.81 10.97 0.04
N GLY A 450 9.69 9.72 -0.43
CA GLY A 450 8.51 9.21 -1.14
C GLY A 450 8.47 9.54 -2.64
N PHE A 451 9.50 10.18 -3.18
CA PHE A 451 9.69 10.42 -4.62
C PHE A 451 11.00 9.79 -5.10
N ASN A 452 10.92 8.88 -6.07
CA ASN A 452 12.09 8.15 -6.53
C ASN A 452 12.13 8.10 -8.06
N ASN A 453 13.33 8.20 -8.63
CA ASN A 453 13.57 7.89 -10.03
C ASN A 453 13.91 6.40 -10.12
N THR A 454 13.06 5.62 -10.80
CA THR A 454 13.23 4.17 -11.00
C THR A 454 13.65 3.81 -12.42
N ALA A 455 13.93 4.81 -13.26
CA ALA A 455 14.31 4.66 -14.66
C ALA A 455 13.27 3.99 -15.58
N VAL A 456 11.98 4.32 -15.40
CA VAL A 456 10.90 3.97 -16.36
C VAL A 456 11.08 4.66 -17.71
N ARG A 457 11.45 5.95 -17.70
CA ARG A 457 11.83 6.74 -18.88
C ARG A 457 13.11 7.52 -18.57
N LYS A 458 13.72 8.08 -19.61
CA LYS A 458 14.89 8.94 -19.43
C LYS A 458 14.50 10.22 -18.71
N THR A 459 15.33 10.68 -17.78
CA THR A 459 15.08 11.89 -16.99
C THR A 459 14.80 13.14 -17.83
N ASN A 460 15.40 13.25 -19.01
CA ASN A 460 15.20 14.39 -19.91
C ASN A 460 13.89 14.36 -20.71
N GLU A 461 13.15 13.25 -20.69
CA GLU A 461 11.85 13.10 -21.36
C GLU A 461 10.69 13.42 -20.41
N ASP A 462 10.79 13.08 -19.13
CA ASP A 462 9.86 13.53 -18.08
C ASP A 462 10.63 13.82 -16.78
N VAL A 463 10.75 15.11 -16.46
CA VAL A 463 11.47 15.59 -15.27
C VAL A 463 10.72 15.33 -13.96
N GLY A 464 9.42 15.00 -14.01
CA GLY A 464 8.64 14.66 -12.82
C GLY A 464 8.70 15.74 -11.73
N ARG A 465 9.11 15.32 -10.52
CA ARG A 465 9.23 16.16 -9.32
C ARG A 465 10.26 17.28 -9.45
N GLY A 466 11.25 17.13 -10.34
CA GLY A 466 12.27 18.14 -10.64
C GLY A 466 11.74 19.35 -11.41
N GLY A 467 10.51 19.28 -11.92
CA GLY A 467 9.89 20.37 -12.67
C GLY A 467 9.56 21.62 -11.85
N ASP A 468 9.11 22.66 -12.57
CA ASP A 468 8.74 23.96 -12.02
C ASP A 468 7.22 24.18 -12.00
N SER A 469 6.77 24.97 -11.03
CA SER A 469 5.42 25.52 -11.00
C SER A 469 5.23 26.62 -12.06
N PRO A 470 3.98 27.01 -12.41
CA PRO A 470 3.74 28.10 -13.34
C PRO A 470 3.98 29.50 -12.75
N PHE A 471 4.46 29.60 -11.50
CA PHE A 471 4.60 30.87 -10.78
C PHE A 471 6.05 31.34 -10.74
N LEU A 472 6.25 32.61 -11.07
CA LEU A 472 7.57 33.26 -11.02
C LEU A 472 8.04 33.44 -9.58
N ASN A 473 9.32 33.19 -9.35
CA ASN A 473 9.98 33.53 -8.10
C ASN A 473 10.26 35.04 -8.06
N SER A 474 9.61 35.76 -7.15
CA SER A 474 9.79 37.20 -7.00
C SER A 474 11.20 37.61 -6.51
N ARG A 475 12.01 36.65 -6.03
CA ARG A 475 13.38 36.87 -5.55
C ARG A 475 14.45 36.42 -6.53
N VAL A 476 14.09 35.69 -7.60
CA VAL A 476 15.02 35.22 -8.64
C VAL A 476 14.47 35.60 -10.02
N PRO A 477 15.07 36.56 -10.74
CA PRO A 477 14.54 37.02 -12.02
C PRO A 477 14.40 35.89 -13.04
N LEU A 478 13.23 35.82 -13.70
CA LEU A 478 12.93 34.90 -14.80
C LEU A 478 13.01 33.40 -14.45
N ALA A 479 13.03 33.05 -13.16
CA ALA A 479 12.94 31.67 -12.71
C ALA A 479 11.55 31.39 -12.14
N ASN A 480 10.99 30.24 -12.50
CA ASN A 480 9.80 29.74 -11.82
C ASN A 480 10.17 29.13 -10.46
N LEU A 481 9.17 28.96 -9.59
CA LEU A 481 9.36 28.28 -8.31
C LEU A 481 9.37 26.76 -8.53
N PRO A 482 10.33 26.02 -7.96
CA PRO A 482 10.43 24.57 -8.14
C PRO A 482 9.31 23.83 -7.41
N LEU A 483 8.94 22.65 -7.91
CA LEU A 483 7.95 21.79 -7.26
C LEU A 483 8.51 21.06 -6.03
N SER A 484 9.79 20.69 -6.05
CA SER A 484 10.42 19.89 -5.00
C SER A 484 10.69 20.66 -3.70
N PHE A 485 10.51 19.97 -2.57
CA PHE A 485 10.77 20.52 -1.23
C PHE A 485 12.24 20.76 -0.99
N SER A 486 13.10 19.86 -1.43
CA SER A 486 14.55 19.99 -1.35
C SER A 486 15.06 21.21 -2.14
N ALA A 487 14.55 21.48 -3.35
CA ALA A 487 14.91 22.71 -4.08
C ALA A 487 14.36 23.98 -3.42
N MET A 488 13.12 23.95 -2.92
CA MET A 488 12.57 25.06 -2.14
C MET A 488 13.38 25.32 -0.85
N ALA A 489 13.76 24.27 -0.13
CA ALA A 489 14.55 24.35 1.10
C ALA A 489 15.94 24.94 0.83
N ASP A 490 16.55 24.59 -0.29
CA ASP A 490 17.83 25.17 -0.71
C ASP A 490 17.69 26.66 -1.04
N LEU A 491 16.67 27.05 -1.82
CA LEU A 491 16.37 28.48 -2.05
C LEU A 491 16.09 29.23 -0.74
N GLN A 492 15.40 28.60 0.22
CA GLN A 492 15.16 29.18 1.54
C GLN A 492 16.45 29.39 2.33
N ALA A 493 17.36 28.41 2.34
CA ALA A 493 18.65 28.51 3.00
C ALA A 493 19.52 29.65 2.42
N GLN A 494 19.28 30.01 1.16
CA GLN A 494 19.89 31.13 0.47
C GLN A 494 19.11 32.46 0.60
N ALA A 495 17.99 32.47 1.32
CA ALA A 495 17.04 33.59 1.41
C ALA A 495 16.41 34.02 0.06
N LEU A 496 16.36 33.11 -0.92
CA LEU A 496 15.81 33.29 -2.27
C LEU A 496 14.37 32.76 -2.43
N LEU A 497 13.74 32.28 -1.35
CA LEU A 497 12.34 31.87 -1.34
C LEU A 497 11.44 32.95 -0.69
N PRO A 498 10.28 33.32 -1.29
CA PRO A 498 9.43 34.38 -0.76
C PRO A 498 8.51 33.96 0.38
N PHE A 499 8.42 32.67 0.69
CA PHE A 499 7.60 32.08 1.75
C PHE A 499 8.38 31.00 2.51
N PRO A 500 7.92 30.57 3.70
CA PRO A 500 8.50 29.43 4.39
C PRO A 500 8.25 28.10 3.66
N ALA A 501 9.25 27.24 3.66
CA ALA A 501 9.29 25.87 3.18
C ALA A 501 10.00 24.97 4.22
N PRO A 502 9.94 23.63 4.06
CA PRO A 502 10.74 22.71 4.86
C PRO A 502 12.22 23.13 4.90
N ILE A 503 12.88 22.90 6.03
CA ILE A 503 14.30 23.26 6.22
C ILE A 503 15.21 22.11 5.82
N LEU A 504 16.40 22.45 5.33
CA LEU A 504 17.44 21.45 5.08
C LEU A 504 17.83 20.71 6.38
N PRO A 505 18.21 19.43 6.30
CA PRO A 505 18.80 18.72 7.43
C PRO A 505 20.01 19.48 7.98
N GLY A 506 20.18 19.53 9.31
CA GLY A 506 21.16 20.42 9.96
C GLY A 506 22.63 20.23 9.55
N ASN A 507 22.97 19.10 8.92
CA ASN A 507 24.31 18.78 8.43
C ASN A 507 24.53 19.11 6.95
N VAL A 508 23.54 19.70 6.27
CA VAL A 508 23.56 19.96 4.82
C VAL A 508 23.77 21.47 4.56
N PRO A 509 24.82 21.88 3.83
CA PRO A 509 25.04 23.27 3.48
C PRO A 509 24.08 23.75 2.38
N PRO A 510 23.87 25.07 2.21
CA PRO A 510 23.20 25.61 1.03
C PRO A 510 23.95 25.27 -0.26
N ASN A 511 23.23 25.17 -1.39
CA ASN A 511 23.68 24.67 -2.69
C ASN A 511 24.14 23.21 -2.68
N PHE A 512 23.58 22.37 -1.79
CA PHE A 512 23.87 20.94 -1.83
C PHE A 512 23.26 20.30 -3.09
N PRO A 513 23.92 19.30 -3.72
CA PRO A 513 23.35 18.60 -4.86
C PRO A 513 21.96 18.02 -4.57
N ILE A 514 21.05 18.19 -5.52
CA ILE A 514 19.65 17.75 -5.44
C ILE A 514 19.41 16.72 -6.55
N ALA A 515 18.67 15.64 -6.27
CA ALA A 515 18.23 14.69 -7.28
C ALA A 515 16.72 14.46 -7.17
N ASN A 516 15.94 15.23 -7.94
CA ASN A 516 14.50 15.02 -8.08
C ASN A 516 14.07 14.90 -9.54
N ASP A 517 15.01 15.00 -10.48
CA ASP A 517 14.70 14.92 -11.89
C ASP A 517 14.37 13.46 -12.25
N GLY A 518 13.24 13.27 -12.94
CA GLY A 518 12.69 11.95 -13.25
C GLY A 518 12.17 11.20 -12.02
N ALA A 519 12.05 11.87 -10.86
CA ALA A 519 11.48 11.28 -9.66
C ALA A 519 9.95 11.45 -9.64
N PHE A 520 9.25 10.39 -9.24
CA PHE A 520 7.80 10.36 -9.13
C PHE A 520 7.36 9.81 -7.78
N LYS A 521 6.18 10.25 -7.34
CA LYS A 521 5.55 9.80 -6.10
C LYS A 521 5.40 8.28 -6.14
N VAL A 522 5.93 7.60 -5.13
CA VAL A 522 5.74 6.16 -4.97
C VAL A 522 4.24 5.88 -4.77
N PRO A 523 3.57 5.15 -5.67
CA PRO A 523 2.15 4.86 -5.54
C PRO A 523 1.91 3.82 -4.42
N SER A 524 0.72 3.86 -3.80
CA SER A 524 0.26 2.73 -2.97
C SER A 524 0.04 1.51 -3.85
N LEU A 525 0.37 0.32 -3.35
CA LEU A 525 0.13 -0.95 -4.04
C LEU A 525 -1.21 -1.60 -3.67
N ARG A 526 -2.05 -0.92 -2.89
CA ARG A 526 -3.39 -1.43 -2.57
C ARG A 526 -4.28 -1.41 -3.81
N ASN A 527 -4.98 -2.52 -4.04
CA ASN A 527 -5.78 -2.81 -5.24
C ASN A 527 -4.98 -2.85 -6.56
N ILE A 528 -3.65 -3.05 -6.51
CA ILE A 528 -2.80 -3.01 -7.71
C ILE A 528 -3.24 -4.00 -8.80
N GLU A 529 -3.89 -5.11 -8.43
CA GLU A 529 -4.50 -6.05 -9.38
C GLU A 529 -5.49 -5.38 -10.35
N LEU A 530 -6.19 -4.33 -9.91
CA LEU A 530 -7.29 -3.69 -10.62
C LEU A 530 -6.87 -2.44 -11.41
N THR A 531 -5.60 -2.05 -11.36
CA THR A 531 -5.17 -0.69 -11.76
C THR A 531 -4.25 -0.68 -12.98
N ALA A 532 -4.22 -1.74 -13.78
CA ALA A 532 -3.49 -1.75 -15.04
C ALA A 532 -4.04 -0.70 -16.03
N PRO A 533 -3.22 -0.15 -16.92
CA PRO A 533 -1.77 -0.37 -17.02
C PRO A 533 -0.96 0.43 -16.00
N PHE A 534 0.28 0.02 -15.77
CA PHE A 534 1.14 0.44 -14.66
C PHE A 534 2.18 1.49 -15.04
N MET A 535 2.79 2.09 -14.00
CA MET A 535 3.75 3.20 -14.06
C MET A 535 3.12 4.55 -14.43
N HIS A 536 3.85 5.64 -14.23
CA HIS A 536 3.37 7.00 -14.52
C HIS A 536 3.06 7.24 -16.01
N ASN A 537 3.65 6.44 -16.90
CA ASN A 537 3.40 6.47 -18.34
C ASN A 537 2.39 5.39 -18.80
N GLY A 538 1.96 4.48 -17.92
CA GLY A 538 1.07 3.39 -18.30
C GLY A 538 1.69 2.39 -19.27
N GLY A 539 3.03 2.29 -19.35
CA GLY A 539 3.75 1.55 -20.39
C GLY A 539 3.89 0.04 -20.14
N MET A 540 3.32 -0.49 -19.06
CA MET A 540 3.32 -1.92 -18.71
C MET A 540 1.89 -2.38 -18.44
N LEU A 541 1.46 -3.47 -19.05
CA LEU A 541 0.10 -3.98 -18.93
C LEU A 541 -0.09 -4.96 -17.77
N THR A 542 0.97 -5.66 -17.37
CA THR A 542 0.91 -6.77 -16.42
C THR A 542 1.84 -6.55 -15.22
N LEU A 543 1.51 -7.15 -14.07
CA LEU A 543 2.37 -7.11 -12.89
C LEU A 543 3.68 -7.84 -13.13
N GLU A 544 3.69 -8.85 -13.99
CA GLU A 544 4.89 -9.56 -14.42
C GLU A 544 5.87 -8.63 -15.14
N GLU A 545 5.38 -7.81 -16.09
CA GLU A 545 6.23 -6.80 -16.75
C GLU A 545 6.83 -5.79 -15.76
N VAL A 546 6.07 -5.45 -14.70
CA VAL A 546 6.54 -4.59 -13.60
C VAL A 546 7.62 -5.30 -12.78
N VAL A 547 7.44 -6.58 -12.44
CA VAL A 547 8.45 -7.35 -11.70
C VAL A 547 9.70 -7.52 -12.55
N ASP A 548 9.58 -7.89 -13.82
CA ASP A 548 10.71 -8.01 -14.76
C ASP A 548 11.50 -6.71 -14.83
N PHE A 549 10.82 -5.56 -14.82
CA PHE A 549 11.42 -4.23 -14.80
C PHE A 549 12.32 -4.01 -13.58
N TYR A 550 11.84 -4.34 -12.38
CA TYR A 550 12.65 -4.21 -11.17
C TYR A 550 13.74 -5.27 -11.07
N VAL A 551 13.49 -6.50 -11.53
CA VAL A 551 14.49 -7.59 -11.54
C VAL A 551 15.69 -7.26 -12.43
N ARG A 552 15.46 -6.55 -13.54
CA ARG A 552 16.53 -6.00 -14.37
C ARG A 552 17.06 -4.65 -13.89
N GLY A 553 16.54 -4.02 -12.84
CA GLY A 553 17.05 -2.73 -12.33
C GLY A 553 16.65 -1.51 -13.17
N GLY A 554 15.49 -1.56 -13.84
CA GLY A 554 14.93 -0.46 -14.62
C GLY A 554 15.26 -0.48 -16.11
N ASP A 555 14.61 0.39 -16.89
CA ASP A 555 14.75 0.44 -18.36
C ASP A 555 15.94 1.32 -18.81
N PHE A 556 16.09 2.48 -18.15
CA PHE A 556 17.12 3.50 -18.46
C PHE A 556 18.11 3.81 -17.32
N PRO A 557 18.61 2.83 -16.55
CA PRO A 557 19.41 3.10 -15.35
C PRO A 557 20.75 3.79 -15.65
N ASN A 558 21.32 3.57 -16.84
CA ASN A 558 22.55 4.24 -17.26
C ASN A 558 22.32 5.71 -17.62
N ASP A 559 21.21 6.02 -18.31
CA ASP A 559 20.84 7.39 -18.67
C ASP A 559 20.46 8.19 -17.41
N ASN A 560 19.79 7.54 -16.45
CA ASN A 560 19.29 8.18 -15.24
C ASN A 560 20.27 8.11 -14.05
N LYS A 561 21.50 7.63 -14.24
CA LYS A 561 22.45 7.33 -13.14
C LYS A 561 22.71 8.50 -12.17
N ALA A 562 22.52 9.75 -12.63
CA ALA A 562 22.66 10.94 -11.79
C ALA A 562 21.56 11.08 -10.73
N ASP A 563 20.35 10.57 -11.00
CA ASP A 563 19.14 10.75 -10.20
C ASP A 563 18.52 9.42 -9.73
N LEU A 564 18.93 8.30 -10.32
CA LEU A 564 18.45 6.96 -10.01
C LEU A 564 18.72 6.59 -8.55
N ASP A 565 17.68 6.13 -7.86
CA ASP A 565 17.78 5.60 -6.50
C ASP A 565 18.72 4.38 -6.49
N LEU A 566 19.68 4.36 -5.55
CA LEU A 566 20.69 3.29 -5.45
C LEU A 566 20.09 1.90 -5.20
N ASN A 567 18.89 1.81 -4.64
CA ASN A 567 18.23 0.52 -4.41
C ASN A 567 17.61 -0.06 -5.70
N ILE A 568 17.51 0.75 -6.77
CA ILE A 568 17.13 0.29 -8.10
C ILE A 568 18.37 -0.28 -8.79
N ASP A 569 18.61 -1.56 -8.52
CA ASP A 569 19.66 -2.37 -9.12
C ASP A 569 19.08 -3.76 -9.44
N GLN A 570 19.81 -4.57 -10.19
CA GLN A 570 19.43 -5.94 -10.51
C GLN A 570 19.13 -6.76 -9.26
N ILE A 571 18.25 -7.74 -9.43
CA ILE A 571 17.91 -8.74 -8.41
C ILE A 571 18.28 -10.12 -8.96
N PRO A 572 19.58 -10.52 -8.90
CA PRO A 572 20.06 -11.74 -9.56
C PRO A 572 19.37 -13.02 -9.09
N SER A 573 18.93 -13.06 -7.82
CA SER A 573 18.20 -14.19 -7.26
C SER A 573 16.86 -14.43 -7.93
N MET A 574 16.24 -13.40 -8.51
CA MET A 574 14.96 -13.52 -9.20
C MET A 574 15.14 -13.79 -10.69
N GLN A 575 16.19 -13.28 -11.34
CA GLN A 575 16.42 -13.43 -12.80
C GLN A 575 16.36 -14.88 -13.31
N THR A 576 16.69 -15.87 -12.47
CA THR A 576 16.75 -17.29 -12.85
C THR A 576 15.67 -18.16 -12.21
N ASP A 577 14.81 -17.57 -11.36
CA ASP A 577 13.81 -18.28 -10.60
C ASP A 577 12.38 -17.74 -10.90
N PRO A 578 11.63 -18.39 -11.81
CA PRO A 578 10.26 -17.98 -12.12
C PRO A 578 9.29 -18.17 -10.94
N THR A 579 9.63 -18.99 -9.94
CA THR A 579 8.77 -19.20 -8.78
C THR A 579 8.78 -18.00 -7.83
N THR A 580 9.92 -17.31 -7.71
CA THR A 580 9.99 -16.04 -6.96
C THR A 580 9.15 -14.93 -7.61
N HIS A 581 9.16 -14.85 -8.94
CA HIS A 581 8.34 -13.90 -9.69
C HIS A 581 6.85 -14.11 -9.43
N ALA A 582 6.38 -15.34 -9.60
CA ALA A 582 4.97 -15.69 -9.39
C ALA A 582 4.53 -15.47 -7.94
N ALA A 583 5.40 -15.77 -6.97
CA ALA A 583 5.11 -15.53 -5.56
C ALA A 583 4.93 -14.04 -5.26
N LEU A 584 5.82 -13.17 -5.74
CA LEU A 584 5.72 -11.72 -5.55
C LEU A 584 4.43 -11.17 -6.18
N VAL A 585 4.09 -11.59 -7.40
CA VAL A 585 2.82 -11.22 -8.06
C VAL A 585 1.61 -11.68 -7.25
N ALA A 586 1.60 -12.93 -6.78
CA ALA A 586 0.51 -13.45 -5.96
C ALA A 586 0.30 -12.62 -4.68
N PHE A 587 1.39 -12.20 -4.02
CA PHE A 587 1.31 -11.33 -2.84
C PHE A 587 0.76 -9.94 -3.17
N MET A 588 1.18 -9.33 -4.29
CA MET A 588 0.60 -8.04 -4.74
C MET A 588 -0.91 -8.14 -4.98
N MET A 589 -1.40 -9.26 -5.52
CA MET A 589 -2.84 -9.52 -5.66
C MET A 589 -3.56 -9.68 -4.31
N ALA A 590 -2.85 -10.11 -3.25
CA ALA A 590 -3.41 -10.19 -1.90
C ALA A 590 -3.69 -8.82 -1.26
N MET A 591 -3.31 -7.73 -1.93
CA MET A 591 -3.58 -6.34 -1.52
C MET A 591 -4.86 -5.78 -2.16
N THR A 592 -5.71 -6.62 -2.77
CA THR A 592 -7.00 -6.21 -3.34
C THR A 592 -8.14 -6.38 -2.33
N ASP A 593 -8.97 -5.35 -2.20
CA ASP A 593 -10.17 -5.36 -1.35
C ASP A 593 -11.40 -5.69 -2.21
N GLU A 594 -12.13 -6.73 -1.83
CA GLU A 594 -13.28 -7.19 -2.60
C GLU A 594 -14.42 -6.15 -2.63
N ARG A 595 -14.50 -5.23 -1.66
CA ARG A 595 -15.46 -4.12 -1.73
C ARG A 595 -15.15 -3.18 -2.89
N VAL A 596 -13.89 -2.99 -3.23
CA VAL A 596 -13.48 -2.17 -4.38
C VAL A 596 -13.91 -2.87 -5.68
N ARG A 597 -13.61 -4.16 -5.80
CA ARG A 597 -14.00 -4.98 -6.96
C ARG A 597 -15.52 -4.99 -7.16
N ASN A 598 -16.26 -5.18 -6.08
CA ASN A 598 -17.72 -5.29 -6.08
C ASN A 598 -18.44 -3.93 -6.07
N LYS A 599 -17.69 -2.83 -5.94
CA LYS A 599 -18.21 -1.45 -5.83
C LYS A 599 -19.18 -1.30 -4.65
N GLU A 600 -18.88 -2.00 -3.56
CA GLU A 600 -19.58 -1.94 -2.29
C GLU A 600 -19.16 -0.69 -1.52
N ALA A 601 -19.98 -0.25 -0.57
CA ALA A 601 -19.64 0.90 0.25
C ALA A 601 -18.26 0.73 0.92
N PRO A 602 -17.42 1.78 0.93
CA PRO A 602 -17.70 3.17 0.50
C PRO A 602 -17.48 3.46 -1.00
N PHE A 603 -17.20 2.44 -1.83
CA PHE A 603 -16.90 2.54 -3.26
C PHE A 603 -18.13 2.48 -4.17
N ASP A 604 -19.33 2.46 -3.59
CA ASP A 604 -20.58 2.56 -4.33
C ASP A 604 -20.69 3.92 -5.04
N HIS A 605 -21.38 3.96 -6.17
CA HIS A 605 -21.35 5.15 -7.03
C HIS A 605 -22.66 5.42 -7.79
N PRO A 606 -22.95 6.68 -8.15
CA PRO A 606 -23.95 7.03 -9.15
C PRO A 606 -23.68 6.39 -10.50
N GLU A 607 -24.70 6.33 -11.35
CA GLU A 607 -24.54 5.98 -12.75
C GLU A 607 -23.55 6.94 -13.42
N ILE A 608 -22.76 6.44 -14.37
CA ILE A 608 -21.89 7.29 -15.19
C ILE A 608 -21.87 6.80 -16.64
N PHE A 609 -21.78 7.75 -17.57
CA PHE A 609 -21.61 7.51 -19.00
C PHE A 609 -20.23 8.02 -19.39
N ILE A 610 -19.33 7.09 -19.69
CA ILE A 610 -17.91 7.38 -19.91
C ILE A 610 -17.67 7.38 -21.42
N PRO A 611 -17.17 8.46 -22.01
CA PRO A 611 -16.75 8.46 -23.42
C PRO A 611 -15.74 7.36 -23.70
N ASN A 612 -15.87 6.63 -24.79
CA ASN A 612 -14.95 5.53 -25.13
C ASN A 612 -14.50 5.65 -26.59
N GLY A 613 -13.58 6.57 -26.82
CA GLY A 613 -13.26 7.05 -28.15
C GLY A 613 -14.08 8.28 -28.53
N ASP A 614 -13.91 8.68 -29.78
CA ASP A 614 -14.58 9.83 -30.34
C ASP A 614 -15.41 9.40 -31.56
N SER A 615 -16.73 9.49 -31.41
CA SER A 615 -17.67 9.46 -32.53
C SER A 615 -18.26 10.85 -32.72
N VAL A 616 -18.65 11.18 -33.95
CA VAL A 616 -19.17 12.51 -34.36
C VAL A 616 -20.34 12.99 -33.47
N ASN A 617 -21.06 12.08 -32.81
CA ASN A 617 -22.20 12.37 -31.94
C ASN A 617 -22.01 11.94 -30.47
N ASP A 618 -20.80 11.55 -30.05
CA ASP A 618 -20.51 11.05 -28.69
C ASP A 618 -21.43 9.86 -28.27
N THR A 619 -21.78 8.99 -29.21
CA THR A 619 -22.63 7.81 -28.93
C THR A 619 -21.87 6.61 -28.39
N ASP A 620 -20.55 6.62 -28.53
CA ASP A 620 -19.66 5.55 -28.07
C ASP A 620 -19.31 5.80 -26.59
N VAL A 621 -20.22 5.38 -25.73
CA VAL A 621 -20.10 5.53 -24.27
C VAL A 621 -20.17 4.18 -23.56
N ILE A 622 -19.31 3.99 -22.57
CA ILE A 622 -19.44 2.92 -21.57
C ILE A 622 -20.41 3.42 -20.50
N ARG A 623 -21.55 2.76 -20.37
CA ARG A 623 -22.50 3.04 -19.28
C ARG A 623 -22.20 2.14 -18.09
N LEU A 624 -21.89 2.74 -16.95
CA LEU A 624 -21.83 2.03 -15.68
C LEU A 624 -23.08 2.36 -14.86
N PRO A 625 -23.90 1.36 -14.49
CA PRO A 625 -25.09 1.59 -13.69
C PRO A 625 -24.71 2.08 -12.27
N ALA A 626 -25.64 2.78 -11.63
CA ALA A 626 -25.48 3.15 -10.22
C ALA A 626 -25.45 1.90 -9.33
N THR A 627 -24.63 1.92 -8.29
CA THR A 627 -24.52 0.85 -7.30
C THR A 627 -25.01 1.34 -5.93
N GLY A 628 -25.64 0.44 -5.17
CA GLY A 628 -26.01 0.70 -3.77
C GLY A 628 -24.88 0.31 -2.82
N MET A 629 -25.09 0.49 -1.52
CA MET A 629 -24.09 0.18 -0.50
C MET A 629 -23.63 -1.29 -0.46
N LEU A 630 -24.46 -2.22 -0.94
CA LEU A 630 -24.12 -3.64 -1.09
C LEU A 630 -23.44 -3.95 -2.44
N GLY A 631 -23.05 -2.93 -3.20
CA GLY A 631 -22.40 -3.05 -4.49
C GLY A 631 -23.31 -3.65 -5.55
N VAL A 632 -22.69 -4.32 -6.52
CA VAL A 632 -23.41 -5.03 -7.57
C VAL A 632 -23.89 -6.38 -7.00
N THR A 633 -25.20 -6.62 -6.93
CA THR A 633 -25.75 -7.91 -6.48
C THR A 633 -25.23 -9.01 -7.41
N VAL A 634 -24.41 -9.90 -6.87
CA VAL A 634 -23.64 -10.94 -7.56
C VAL A 634 -24.54 -11.80 -8.47
N LEU A 635 -24.62 -11.46 -9.75
CA LEU A 635 -24.15 -12.43 -10.73
C LEU A 635 -22.65 -12.22 -10.76
N PRO A 636 -21.82 -13.23 -10.44
CA PRO A 636 -20.39 -13.01 -10.45
C PRO A 636 -20.04 -12.47 -11.84
N GLU A 637 -19.17 -11.46 -11.90
CA GLU A 637 -18.59 -11.05 -13.17
C GLU A 637 -17.97 -12.30 -13.81
N LEU A 638 -18.07 -12.41 -15.14
CA LEU A 638 -17.46 -13.53 -15.83
C LEU A 638 -15.97 -13.53 -15.45
N SER A 639 -15.50 -14.55 -14.78
CA SER A 639 -14.09 -14.78 -14.52
C SER A 639 -13.74 -16.20 -14.92
N VAL A 640 -12.46 -16.45 -15.12
CA VAL A 640 -11.96 -17.77 -15.45
C VAL A 640 -10.71 -18.02 -14.63
N THR A 641 -10.57 -19.24 -14.11
CA THR A 641 -9.34 -19.73 -13.50
C THR A 641 -8.84 -20.91 -14.32
N LEU A 642 -7.59 -20.88 -14.75
CA LEU A 642 -6.94 -21.90 -15.54
C LEU A 642 -6.09 -22.77 -14.61
N THR A 643 -6.43 -24.04 -14.47
CA THR A 643 -5.75 -24.94 -13.55
C THR A 643 -5.24 -26.19 -14.29
N PRO A 644 -3.95 -26.53 -14.19
CA PRO A 644 -3.47 -27.82 -14.67
C PRO A 644 -3.90 -28.95 -13.73
N ASN A 645 -4.19 -30.13 -14.28
CA ASN A 645 -4.56 -31.31 -13.49
C ASN A 645 -3.41 -31.87 -12.63
N ILE A 646 -2.17 -31.55 -13.00
CA ILE A 646 -0.94 -31.91 -12.29
C ILE A 646 -0.09 -30.65 -12.17
N ALA A 647 0.50 -30.42 -11.00
CA ALA A 647 1.34 -29.25 -10.77
C ALA A 647 2.67 -29.37 -11.54
N SER A 648 3.24 -28.24 -11.93
CA SER A 648 4.61 -28.17 -12.46
C SER A 648 5.65 -28.43 -11.33
N PRO A 649 6.87 -28.96 -11.61
CA PRO A 649 7.39 -29.47 -12.89
C PRO A 649 6.88 -30.86 -13.25
N GLN A 650 6.88 -31.20 -14.55
CA GLN A 650 6.54 -32.54 -15.05
C GLN A 650 7.62 -33.12 -15.97
N ALA A 651 7.70 -34.45 -16.03
CA ALA A 651 8.64 -35.10 -16.94
C ALA A 651 8.19 -34.93 -18.40
N ALA A 652 9.12 -34.73 -19.33
CA ALA A 652 8.82 -34.73 -20.76
C ALA A 652 8.05 -36.02 -21.15
N GLY A 653 6.99 -35.86 -21.94
CA GLY A 653 6.07 -36.94 -22.30
C GLY A 653 4.88 -37.14 -21.35
N THR A 654 4.80 -36.40 -20.24
CA THR A 654 3.65 -36.48 -19.31
C THR A 654 2.45 -35.69 -19.85
N PRO A 655 1.27 -36.29 -20.06
CA PRO A 655 0.08 -35.56 -20.49
C PRO A 655 -0.46 -34.65 -19.38
N ILE A 656 -0.58 -33.35 -19.68
CA ILE A 656 -1.06 -32.30 -18.78
C ILE A 656 -2.37 -31.75 -19.33
N THR A 657 -3.42 -31.69 -18.51
CA THR A 657 -4.72 -31.14 -18.88
C THR A 657 -4.96 -29.84 -18.14
N PHE A 658 -5.03 -28.74 -18.88
CA PHE A 658 -5.45 -27.44 -18.36
C PHE A 658 -6.96 -27.32 -18.42
N THR A 659 -7.58 -26.93 -17.31
CA THR A 659 -9.03 -26.77 -17.19
C THR A 659 -9.34 -25.33 -16.81
N ALA A 660 -10.18 -24.69 -17.61
CA ALA A 660 -10.72 -23.36 -17.37
C ALA A 660 -12.00 -23.48 -16.53
N ALA A 661 -11.88 -23.19 -15.24
CA ALA A 661 -12.99 -23.06 -14.31
C ALA A 661 -13.56 -21.65 -14.41
N LYS A 662 -14.70 -21.52 -15.08
CA LYS A 662 -15.41 -20.25 -15.19
C LYS A 662 -16.25 -20.02 -13.93
N THR A 663 -16.23 -18.81 -13.38
CA THR A 663 -17.26 -18.35 -12.45
C THR A 663 -17.97 -17.12 -13.01
N GLY A 664 -19.22 -16.89 -12.62
CA GLY A 664 -19.97 -15.73 -13.10
C GLY A 664 -20.48 -15.77 -14.54
N GLY A 665 -20.91 -14.61 -15.06
CA GLY A 665 -21.43 -14.40 -16.42
C GLY A 665 -22.77 -15.10 -16.73
N GLN A 666 -23.50 -14.58 -17.74
CA GLN A 666 -24.79 -15.13 -18.20
C GLN A 666 -24.74 -15.57 -19.67
N GLY A 667 -25.02 -16.84 -19.91
CA GLY A 667 -25.07 -17.46 -21.23
C GLY A 667 -24.04 -18.57 -21.43
N ASP A 668 -23.98 -19.10 -22.65
CA ASP A 668 -22.99 -20.08 -23.08
C ASP A 668 -21.69 -19.39 -23.51
N TYR A 669 -20.56 -20.04 -23.22
CA TYR A 669 -19.23 -19.50 -23.47
C TYR A 669 -18.37 -20.49 -24.27
N GLU A 670 -17.40 -19.95 -25.00
CA GLU A 670 -16.40 -20.69 -25.74
C GLU A 670 -15.00 -20.30 -25.27
N TYR A 671 -14.08 -21.26 -25.39
CA TYR A 671 -12.74 -21.22 -24.82
C TYR A 671 -11.69 -21.44 -25.92
N ARG A 672 -10.64 -20.62 -25.92
CA ARG A 672 -9.45 -20.76 -26.78
C ARG A 672 -8.21 -20.86 -25.91
N PHE A 673 -7.36 -21.85 -26.15
CA PHE A 673 -6.12 -22.06 -25.43
C PHE A 673 -4.92 -21.67 -26.28
N TRP A 674 -3.93 -21.07 -25.64
CA TRP A 674 -2.68 -20.67 -26.26
C TRP A 674 -1.52 -21.29 -25.51
N LEU A 675 -0.43 -21.55 -26.22
CA LEU A 675 0.83 -22.05 -25.69
C LEU A 675 1.96 -21.12 -26.14
N ASN A 676 2.80 -20.72 -25.20
CA ASN A 676 4.05 -20.03 -25.49
C ASN A 676 5.22 -20.94 -25.11
N SER A 677 6.13 -21.17 -26.05
CA SER A 677 7.37 -21.93 -25.84
C SER A 677 8.63 -21.05 -25.89
N GLY A 678 8.50 -19.75 -25.62
CA GLY A 678 9.58 -18.77 -25.66
C GLY A 678 9.71 -17.98 -26.97
N ALA A 679 8.82 -18.19 -27.95
CA ALA A 679 8.80 -17.46 -29.23
C ALA A 679 7.54 -16.60 -29.42
N GLY A 680 6.71 -16.48 -28.37
CA GLY A 680 5.39 -15.86 -28.41
C GLY A 680 4.26 -16.88 -28.33
N PHE A 681 3.05 -16.39 -28.05
CA PHE A 681 1.86 -17.24 -27.94
C PHE A 681 1.36 -17.69 -29.31
N GLU A 682 1.22 -19.00 -29.48
CA GLU A 682 0.53 -19.62 -30.61
C GLU A 682 -0.81 -20.22 -30.14
N ILE A 683 -1.79 -20.25 -31.06
CA ILE A 683 -3.09 -20.87 -30.78
C ILE A 683 -2.88 -22.38 -30.66
N ALA A 684 -2.96 -22.89 -29.44
CA ALA A 684 -2.86 -24.32 -29.16
C ALA A 684 -4.19 -25.05 -29.43
N ARG A 685 -5.30 -24.37 -29.17
CA ARG A 685 -6.65 -24.80 -29.51
C ARG A 685 -7.56 -23.58 -29.70
N ASP A 686 -8.18 -23.46 -30.87
CA ASP A 686 -9.11 -22.35 -31.14
C ASP A 686 -10.46 -22.48 -30.41
N TYR A 687 -11.29 -21.43 -30.47
CA TYR A 687 -12.56 -21.31 -29.75
C TYR A 687 -13.48 -22.52 -29.93
N GLY A 688 -13.95 -23.06 -28.81
CA GLY A 688 -15.03 -24.04 -28.76
C GLY A 688 -15.58 -24.23 -27.35
N THR A 689 -16.67 -24.97 -27.21
CA THR A 689 -17.41 -25.10 -25.94
C THR A 689 -16.70 -25.90 -24.85
N GLY A 690 -15.70 -26.72 -25.21
CA GLY A 690 -14.92 -27.48 -24.23
C GLY A 690 -14.00 -26.55 -23.42
N ASN A 691 -14.07 -26.61 -22.09
CA ASN A 691 -13.30 -25.78 -21.18
C ASN A 691 -11.95 -26.38 -20.76
N SER A 692 -11.47 -27.43 -21.43
CA SER A 692 -10.19 -28.05 -21.12
C SER A 692 -9.35 -28.34 -22.36
N TRP A 693 -8.04 -28.33 -22.20
CA TRP A 693 -7.09 -28.67 -23.24
C TRP A 693 -5.96 -29.54 -22.67
N THR A 694 -5.69 -30.67 -23.34
CA THR A 694 -4.62 -31.59 -22.95
C THR A 694 -3.43 -31.43 -23.88
N TRP A 695 -2.27 -31.26 -23.28
CA TRP A 695 -0.97 -31.07 -23.93
C TRP A 695 0.00 -32.17 -23.48
N THR A 696 0.85 -32.64 -24.38
CA THR A 696 1.91 -33.61 -24.06
C THR A 696 3.23 -33.05 -24.57
N PRO A 697 4.02 -32.38 -23.70
CA PRO A 697 5.29 -31.80 -24.08
C PRO A 697 6.30 -32.86 -24.45
N VAL A 698 7.06 -32.62 -25.52
CA VAL A 698 8.14 -33.50 -25.96
C VAL A 698 9.53 -32.92 -25.70
N SER A 699 9.61 -31.63 -25.38
CA SER A 699 10.85 -30.91 -25.12
C SER A 699 10.85 -30.40 -23.69
N THR A 700 12.03 -30.34 -23.09
CA THR A 700 12.24 -29.68 -21.82
C THR A 700 12.22 -28.16 -22.00
N GLY A 701 11.80 -27.45 -20.96
CA GLY A 701 11.68 -25.99 -20.99
C GLY A 701 10.51 -25.46 -20.16
N ALA A 702 10.45 -24.13 -20.06
CA ALA A 702 9.35 -23.38 -19.46
C ALA A 702 8.30 -23.06 -20.52
N TYR A 703 7.02 -23.20 -20.17
CA TYR A 703 5.91 -22.94 -21.09
C TYR A 703 4.83 -22.11 -20.41
N ASP A 704 4.23 -21.16 -21.13
CA ASP A 704 3.07 -20.43 -20.65
C ASP A 704 1.82 -20.94 -21.36
N VAL A 705 0.74 -21.11 -20.61
CA VAL A 705 -0.56 -21.51 -21.13
C VAL A 705 -1.58 -20.43 -20.79
N LEU A 706 -2.31 -19.97 -21.78
CA LEU A 706 -3.34 -18.94 -21.63
C LEU A 706 -4.67 -19.51 -22.09
N VAL A 707 -5.76 -19.16 -21.41
CA VAL A 707 -7.13 -19.38 -21.90
C VAL A 707 -7.82 -18.04 -22.13
N ASP A 708 -8.44 -17.87 -23.29
CA ASP A 708 -9.43 -16.83 -23.55
C ASP A 708 -10.82 -17.41 -23.46
N VAL A 709 -11.75 -16.64 -22.88
CA VAL A 709 -13.16 -16.99 -22.76
C VAL A 709 -14.00 -15.86 -23.30
N ARG A 710 -14.98 -16.16 -24.15
CA ARG A 710 -15.98 -15.21 -24.63
C ARG A 710 -17.33 -15.87 -24.79
N LYS A 711 -18.40 -15.09 -24.87
CA LYS A 711 -19.75 -15.61 -25.11
C LYS A 711 -19.86 -16.23 -26.50
N VAL A 712 -20.60 -17.32 -26.61
CA VAL A 712 -20.84 -17.99 -27.89
C VAL A 712 -21.51 -17.01 -28.86
N GLY A 713 -20.88 -16.83 -30.03
CA GLY A 713 -21.34 -15.90 -31.06
C GLY A 713 -20.88 -14.45 -30.89
N SER A 714 -20.09 -14.14 -29.85
CA SER A 714 -19.43 -12.83 -29.72
C SER A 714 -18.40 -12.61 -30.84
N THR A 715 -18.32 -11.38 -31.34
CA THR A 715 -17.26 -10.94 -32.26
C THR A 715 -16.00 -10.49 -31.52
N ASP A 716 -16.07 -10.35 -30.19
CA ASP A 716 -14.94 -9.91 -29.39
C ASP A 716 -13.83 -10.96 -29.37
N LEU A 717 -12.59 -10.50 -29.25
CA LEU A 717 -11.44 -11.40 -29.26
C LEU A 717 -11.36 -12.27 -28.01
N ARG A 718 -11.83 -11.77 -26.86
CA ARG A 718 -12.00 -12.43 -25.55
C ARG A 718 -12.85 -11.51 -24.66
N GLU A 719 -13.57 -12.06 -23.69
CA GLU A 719 -14.23 -11.30 -22.61
C GLU A 719 -13.41 -11.35 -21.32
N VAL A 720 -12.89 -12.54 -20.98
CA VAL A 720 -11.90 -12.73 -19.92
C VAL A 720 -10.83 -13.71 -20.35
N SER A 721 -9.72 -13.72 -19.63
CA SER A 721 -8.65 -14.68 -19.82
C SER A 721 -8.00 -15.03 -18.48
N ASP A 722 -7.39 -16.20 -18.42
CA ASP A 722 -6.48 -16.54 -17.33
C ASP A 722 -5.27 -17.32 -17.85
N LYS A 723 -4.19 -17.38 -17.07
CA LYS A 723 -2.90 -17.88 -17.51
C LYS A 723 -2.21 -18.71 -16.44
N VAL A 724 -1.48 -19.73 -16.89
CA VAL A 724 -0.51 -20.49 -16.11
C VAL A 724 0.85 -20.24 -16.74
N PHE A 725 1.71 -19.51 -16.05
CA PHE A 725 3.07 -19.20 -16.51
C PHE A 725 4.06 -20.28 -16.08
N PHE A 726 5.15 -20.40 -16.84
CA PHE A 726 6.35 -21.15 -16.48
C PHE A 726 6.11 -22.62 -16.09
N TYR A 727 5.14 -23.27 -16.74
CA TYR A 727 4.90 -24.69 -16.56
C TYR A 727 6.12 -25.50 -17.05
N GLN A 728 6.99 -25.88 -16.11
CA GLN A 728 8.27 -26.53 -16.34
C GLN A 728 8.14 -27.98 -16.78
N ILE A 729 8.88 -28.33 -17.84
CA ILE A 729 9.08 -29.69 -18.33
C ILE A 729 10.55 -30.07 -18.22
N GLN A 730 10.85 -31.22 -17.58
CA GLN A 730 12.20 -31.67 -17.27
C GLN A 730 12.43 -33.14 -17.65
N ASP A 731 13.69 -33.60 -17.66
CA ASP A 731 14.05 -34.98 -18.03
C ASP A 731 13.71 -36.01 -16.92
N SER A 732 13.65 -35.60 -15.65
CA SER A 732 13.24 -36.45 -14.52
C SER A 732 12.71 -35.63 -13.35
N VAL A 733 11.59 -36.02 -12.74
CA VAL A 733 11.03 -35.35 -11.56
C VAL A 733 11.36 -36.17 -10.30
N GLN A 734 12.17 -35.61 -9.40
CA GLN A 734 12.27 -36.11 -8.03
C GLN A 734 10.94 -35.79 -7.32
N VAL A 735 10.36 -36.75 -6.58
CA VAL A 735 9.11 -36.48 -5.87
C VAL A 735 9.42 -35.52 -4.72
N PRO A 736 8.80 -34.32 -4.66
CA PRO A 736 9.03 -33.35 -3.60
C PRO A 736 8.59 -33.88 -2.23
N PRO A 737 9.20 -33.41 -1.13
CA PRO A 737 8.68 -33.66 0.21
C PRO A 737 7.26 -33.09 0.30
N THR A 738 6.36 -33.83 0.94
CA THR A 738 4.95 -33.46 1.12
C THR A 738 4.70 -32.70 2.41
N ALA A 739 5.65 -32.75 3.34
CA ALA A 739 5.61 -32.03 4.61
C ALA A 739 7.03 -31.85 5.16
N LEU A 740 7.15 -31.06 6.22
CA LEU A 740 8.38 -30.86 6.97
C LEU A 740 8.03 -30.97 8.45
N ASN A 741 8.82 -31.69 9.24
CA ASN A 741 8.75 -31.66 10.69
C ASN A 741 9.81 -30.68 11.21
N LEU A 742 9.43 -29.85 12.18
CA LEU A 742 10.33 -28.92 12.87
C LEU A 742 10.20 -29.12 14.38
N THR A 743 11.33 -29.35 15.05
CA THR A 743 11.41 -29.56 16.49
C THR A 743 12.54 -28.73 17.09
N SER A 744 12.45 -28.41 18.37
CA SER A 744 13.54 -27.81 19.14
C SER A 744 13.98 -28.76 20.26
N ASP A 745 15.27 -28.71 20.60
CA ASP A 745 15.83 -29.47 21.72
C ASP A 745 15.35 -28.96 23.09
N LEU A 746 15.03 -27.67 23.18
CA LEU A 746 14.47 -27.01 24.34
C LEU A 746 13.07 -26.47 24.02
N ALA A 747 12.14 -26.57 24.97
CA ALA A 747 10.80 -25.97 24.83
C ALA A 747 10.81 -24.55 25.39
N ALA A 748 10.11 -23.61 24.76
CA ALA A 748 9.93 -22.26 25.29
C ALA A 748 9.11 -22.26 26.62
N PRO A 749 9.29 -21.26 27.50
CA PRO A 749 10.23 -20.14 27.40
C PRO A 749 11.68 -20.51 27.77
N GLN A 750 12.66 -19.84 27.15
CA GLN A 750 14.09 -19.96 27.46
C GLN A 750 14.71 -18.62 27.90
N ALA A 751 15.83 -18.65 28.61
CA ALA A 751 16.53 -17.44 29.04
C ALA A 751 17.34 -16.82 27.89
N VAL A 752 17.46 -15.49 27.85
CA VAL A 752 18.40 -14.78 26.96
C VAL A 752 19.80 -15.41 27.08
N GLY A 753 20.45 -15.69 25.95
CA GLY A 753 21.77 -16.31 25.89
C GLY A 753 21.78 -17.84 25.94
N THR A 754 20.63 -18.52 26.06
CA THR A 754 20.54 -19.99 26.04
C THR A 754 20.57 -20.50 24.59
N PRO A 755 21.57 -21.28 24.16
CA PRO A 755 21.57 -21.87 22.83
C PRO A 755 20.42 -22.88 22.68
N VAL A 756 19.66 -22.74 21.59
CA VAL A 756 18.54 -23.63 21.20
C VAL A 756 18.87 -24.23 19.85
N THR A 757 18.72 -25.54 19.72
CA THR A 757 18.91 -26.26 18.45
C THR A 757 17.57 -26.59 17.83
N PHE A 758 17.29 -26.04 16.66
CA PHE A 758 16.15 -26.43 15.83
C PHE A 758 16.57 -27.53 14.86
N THR A 759 15.77 -28.60 14.77
CA THR A 759 15.99 -29.75 13.89
C THR A 759 14.81 -29.91 12.95
N ALA A 760 15.10 -29.99 11.67
CA ALA A 760 14.15 -30.15 10.59
C ALA A 760 14.28 -31.54 9.94
N GLU A 761 13.16 -32.10 9.48
CA GLU A 761 13.12 -33.38 8.77
C GLU A 761 12.04 -33.36 7.68
N GLY A 762 12.44 -33.44 6.41
CA GLY A 762 11.51 -33.54 5.29
C GLY A 762 10.75 -34.87 5.31
N VAL A 763 9.44 -34.83 5.06
CA VAL A 763 8.52 -35.98 5.08
C VAL A 763 7.90 -36.19 3.71
N GLY A 764 7.81 -37.45 3.27
CA GLY A 764 7.38 -37.79 1.90
C GLY A 764 8.56 -37.77 0.93
N GLY A 765 8.29 -37.72 -0.37
CA GLY A 765 9.29 -37.57 -1.44
C GLY A 765 10.23 -38.76 -1.69
N SER A 766 11.17 -38.59 -2.64
CA SER A 766 12.12 -39.65 -3.06
C SER A 766 13.57 -39.20 -3.24
N GLY A 767 13.92 -37.95 -2.89
CA GLY A 767 15.25 -37.36 -3.09
C GLY A 767 15.95 -36.94 -1.79
N PRO A 768 17.26 -36.62 -1.82
CA PRO A 768 17.94 -35.98 -0.71
C PRO A 768 17.49 -34.52 -0.58
N TYR A 769 17.32 -34.04 0.65
CA TYR A 769 16.81 -32.71 0.95
C TYR A 769 17.88 -31.70 1.33
N GLU A 770 17.62 -30.44 1.04
CA GLU A 770 18.28 -29.28 1.61
C GLU A 770 17.29 -28.41 2.37
N TYR A 771 17.78 -27.71 3.39
CA TYR A 771 17.00 -26.96 4.36
C TYR A 771 17.50 -25.53 4.47
N ARG A 772 16.57 -24.58 4.59
CA ARG A 772 16.84 -23.16 4.84
C ARG A 772 16.08 -22.71 6.08
N PHE A 773 16.77 -22.12 7.05
CA PHE A 773 16.19 -21.62 8.29
C PHE A 773 16.05 -20.10 8.24
N TRP A 774 14.93 -19.65 8.79
CA TRP A 774 14.55 -18.26 8.90
C TRP A 774 14.20 -17.91 10.34
N LEU A 775 14.53 -16.70 10.75
CA LEU A 775 14.17 -16.14 12.05
C LEU A 775 13.45 -14.82 11.84
N ASN A 776 12.30 -14.65 12.47
CA ASN A 776 11.59 -13.38 12.59
C ASN A 776 11.69 -12.88 14.04
N SER A 777 12.25 -11.68 14.20
CA SER A 777 12.36 -10.97 15.49
C SER A 777 11.40 -9.78 15.61
N GLY A 778 10.39 -9.70 14.75
CA GLY A 778 9.39 -8.63 14.73
C GLY A 778 9.40 -7.75 13.46
N ALA A 779 10.46 -7.80 12.65
CA ALA A 779 10.63 -6.96 11.45
C ALA A 779 10.53 -7.77 10.13
N GLY A 780 9.96 -8.97 10.18
CA GLY A 780 9.92 -9.91 9.05
C GLY A 780 10.97 -11.03 9.18
N PHE A 781 10.83 -12.06 8.34
CA PHE A 781 11.73 -13.21 8.33
C PHE A 781 13.05 -12.88 7.65
N ASN A 782 14.15 -13.17 8.34
CA ASN A 782 15.50 -13.08 7.79
C ASN A 782 16.09 -14.48 7.65
N ILE A 783 16.82 -14.73 6.56
CA ILE A 783 17.55 -15.99 6.36
C ILE A 783 18.70 -16.04 7.39
N VAL A 784 18.66 -17.03 8.28
CA VAL A 784 19.71 -17.28 9.28
C VAL A 784 20.59 -18.46 8.91
N GLN A 785 20.13 -19.32 8.01
CA GLN A 785 20.90 -20.37 7.37
C GLN A 785 20.29 -20.66 6.00
N ASP A 786 21.03 -20.42 4.92
CA ASP A 786 20.56 -20.69 3.55
C ASP A 786 20.55 -22.20 3.24
N TYR A 787 19.97 -22.57 2.08
CA TYR A 787 19.81 -23.96 1.66
C TYR A 787 21.11 -24.76 1.73
N SER A 788 21.09 -25.81 2.54
CA SER A 788 22.16 -26.80 2.62
C SER A 788 21.60 -28.14 3.10
N ALA A 789 22.38 -29.22 2.94
CA ALA A 789 22.01 -30.53 3.49
C ALA A 789 21.99 -30.58 5.03
N VAL A 790 22.35 -29.49 5.73
CA VAL A 790 22.36 -29.41 7.19
C VAL A 790 20.95 -29.13 7.70
N SER A 791 20.34 -30.12 8.33
CA SER A 791 18.95 -30.05 8.81
C SER A 791 18.81 -29.48 10.22
N THR A 792 19.86 -28.87 10.77
CA THR A 792 19.88 -28.29 12.11
C THR A 792 20.38 -26.86 12.08
N TRP A 793 19.80 -26.01 12.92
CA TRP A 793 20.27 -24.65 13.16
C TRP A 793 20.36 -24.38 14.67
N ILE A 794 21.49 -23.83 15.12
CA ILE A 794 21.72 -23.47 16.52
C ILE A 794 21.59 -21.96 16.66
N TRP A 795 20.71 -21.53 17.57
CA TRP A 795 20.39 -20.15 17.81
C TRP A 795 20.65 -19.75 19.27
N THR A 796 21.39 -18.66 19.47
CA THR A 796 21.60 -18.07 20.80
C THR A 796 20.93 -16.69 20.84
N PRO A 797 19.77 -16.54 21.50
CA PRO A 797 19.01 -15.30 21.50
C PRO A 797 19.71 -14.22 22.34
N ALA A 798 19.89 -13.03 21.77
CA ALA A 798 20.55 -11.91 22.44
C ALA A 798 19.60 -10.97 23.20
N THR A 799 18.31 -10.97 22.85
CA THR A 799 17.29 -10.13 23.48
C THR A 799 16.10 -10.97 23.93
N SER A 800 15.34 -10.46 24.90
CA SER A 800 14.07 -11.08 25.30
C SER A 800 12.98 -10.69 24.30
N GLY A 801 12.00 -11.57 24.10
CA GLY A 801 10.94 -11.38 23.11
C GLY A 801 10.35 -12.69 22.62
N ALA A 802 9.33 -12.58 21.78
CA ALA A 802 8.77 -13.69 21.03
C ALA A 802 9.42 -13.73 19.64
N TYR A 803 9.86 -14.92 19.21
CA TYR A 803 10.48 -15.12 17.91
C TYR A 803 9.74 -16.19 17.12
N ASP A 804 9.68 -16.03 15.80
CA ASP A 804 9.16 -17.06 14.92
C ASP A 804 10.30 -17.69 14.13
N ILE A 805 10.29 -19.02 14.04
CA ILE A 805 11.25 -19.81 13.30
C ILE A 805 10.50 -20.46 12.15
N LEU A 806 11.00 -20.28 10.94
CA LEU A 806 10.51 -20.96 9.74
C LEU A 806 11.64 -21.82 9.18
N VAL A 807 11.31 -23.02 8.72
CA VAL A 807 12.22 -23.84 7.92
C VAL A 807 11.54 -24.21 6.62
N ASP A 808 12.30 -24.07 5.54
CA ASP A 808 11.94 -24.59 4.23
C ASP A 808 12.74 -25.86 3.95
N VAL A 809 12.12 -26.79 3.23
CA VAL A 809 12.77 -27.98 2.69
C VAL A 809 12.49 -28.09 1.20
N ARG A 810 13.50 -28.51 0.43
CA ARG A 810 13.35 -28.92 -0.96
C ARG A 810 14.35 -30.00 -1.32
N ASN A 811 14.13 -30.70 -2.42
CA ASN A 811 15.10 -31.59 -3.02
C ASN A 811 16.36 -30.82 -3.41
N ILE A 812 17.52 -31.42 -3.19
CA ILE A 812 18.80 -30.87 -3.64
C ILE A 812 18.74 -30.62 -5.16
N GLY A 813 19.04 -29.38 -5.57
CA GLY A 813 19.01 -28.96 -6.98
C GLY A 813 17.63 -28.52 -7.49
N SER A 814 16.60 -28.51 -6.64
CA SER A 814 15.29 -27.93 -6.97
C SER A 814 15.43 -26.42 -7.19
N THR A 815 14.76 -25.90 -8.22
CA THR A 815 14.65 -24.46 -8.48
C THR A 815 13.51 -23.81 -7.71
N SER A 816 12.69 -24.59 -7.00
CA SER A 816 11.58 -24.05 -6.21
C SER A 816 12.09 -23.26 -5.01
N VAL A 817 11.47 -22.12 -4.69
CA VAL A 817 11.80 -21.35 -3.46
C VAL A 817 11.72 -22.24 -2.22
N ARG A 818 10.76 -23.17 -2.16
CA ARG A 818 10.61 -24.28 -1.20
C ARG A 818 9.71 -25.37 -1.78
N GLU A 819 9.74 -26.58 -1.24
CA GLU A 819 8.80 -27.65 -1.61
C GLU A 819 7.88 -28.07 -0.44
N ALA A 820 8.35 -27.92 0.80
CA ALA A 820 7.51 -27.90 1.98
C ALA A 820 8.11 -26.96 3.02
N SER A 821 7.31 -26.53 3.98
CA SER A 821 7.80 -25.74 5.11
C SER A 821 7.12 -26.09 6.42
N ASN A 822 7.75 -25.71 7.53
CA ASN A 822 7.16 -25.81 8.85
C ASN A 822 7.67 -24.65 9.71
N LYS A 823 6.82 -24.18 10.62
CA LYS A 823 7.05 -22.97 11.41
C LYS A 823 6.79 -23.24 12.89
N VAL A 824 7.61 -22.65 13.75
CA VAL A 824 7.39 -22.54 15.19
C VAL A 824 7.17 -21.06 15.51
N PHE A 825 5.96 -20.71 15.95
CA PHE A 825 5.62 -19.35 16.36
C PHE A 825 5.84 -19.12 17.86
N PHE A 826 6.18 -17.88 18.23
CA PHE A 826 6.30 -17.41 19.61
C PHE A 826 7.24 -18.24 20.47
N TYR A 827 8.41 -18.60 19.95
CA TYR A 827 9.46 -19.16 20.78
C TYR A 827 9.93 -18.10 21.79
N GLN A 828 9.38 -18.17 23.02
CA GLN A 828 9.52 -17.15 24.04
C GLN A 828 10.93 -17.13 24.63
N ILE A 829 11.58 -15.97 24.58
CA ILE A 829 12.84 -15.70 25.29
C ILE A 829 12.60 -14.68 26.40
N GLN A 830 13.02 -15.00 27.61
CA GLN A 830 12.80 -14.18 28.81
C GLN A 830 14.13 -13.70 29.41
N GLN A 831 14.09 -12.52 30.03
CA GLN A 831 15.22 -12.00 30.79
C GLN A 831 15.21 -12.58 32.21
N THR A 832 16.33 -13.13 32.68
CA THR A 832 16.49 -13.67 34.04
C THR A 832 16.80 -12.58 35.05
N ILE A 833 16.02 -12.49 36.13
CA ILE A 833 16.19 -11.49 37.20
C ILE A 833 16.16 -12.18 38.59
N GLY A 834 17.08 -11.81 39.48
CA GLY A 834 17.07 -12.14 40.90
C GLY A 834 16.12 -11.23 41.69
N THR A 835 15.20 -11.82 42.47
CA THR A 835 14.11 -11.06 43.12
C THR A 835 14.31 -10.84 44.62
N SER A 836 15.11 -11.67 45.29
CA SER A 836 15.45 -11.51 46.72
C SER A 836 16.75 -12.24 47.08
N VAL A 837 17.34 -11.93 48.24
CA VAL A 837 18.41 -12.71 48.87
C VAL A 837 18.12 -12.81 50.36
N ALA A 838 18.47 -13.94 50.99
CA ALA A 838 18.45 -14.10 52.44
C ALA A 838 19.87 -14.19 52.99
N LEU A 839 20.17 -13.49 54.09
CA LEU A 839 21.49 -13.47 54.73
C LEU A 839 21.41 -14.04 56.16
N ASN A 840 22.12 -15.13 56.42
CA ASN A 840 22.16 -15.79 57.72
C ASN A 840 23.59 -15.96 58.22
N SER A 841 23.83 -15.81 59.52
CA SER A 841 25.09 -16.19 60.15
C SER A 841 25.01 -17.62 60.70
N ASP A 842 26.13 -18.34 60.68
CA ASP A 842 26.26 -19.67 61.29
C ASP A 842 26.17 -19.64 62.82
N LEU A 843 26.66 -18.56 63.42
CA LEU A 843 26.59 -18.28 64.85
C LEU A 843 25.58 -17.15 65.12
N LEU A 844 24.88 -17.22 66.24
CA LEU A 844 23.99 -16.15 66.69
C LEU A 844 24.79 -15.11 67.49
N SER A 845 24.49 -13.83 67.30
CA SER A 845 25.05 -12.76 68.12
C SER A 845 24.53 -12.83 69.58
N PRO A 846 25.34 -12.50 70.61
CA PRO A 846 26.74 -12.04 70.57
C PRO A 846 27.80 -13.15 70.50
N GLN A 847 28.98 -12.83 69.97
CA GLN A 847 30.16 -13.73 69.91
C GLN A 847 31.40 -13.09 70.55
N THR A 848 32.37 -13.90 71.02
CA THR A 848 33.63 -13.37 71.57
C THR A 848 34.57 -12.87 70.48
N ALA A 849 35.32 -11.79 70.72
CA ALA A 849 36.37 -11.35 69.79
C ALA A 849 37.38 -12.48 69.48
N GLY A 850 37.76 -12.63 68.22
CA GLY A 850 38.58 -13.72 67.70
C GLY A 850 37.79 -14.96 67.25
N THR A 851 36.45 -14.99 67.38
CA THR A 851 35.61 -16.10 66.91
C THR A 851 35.28 -15.93 65.41
N PRO A 852 35.65 -16.86 64.53
CA PRO A 852 35.24 -16.80 63.13
C PRO A 852 33.72 -16.98 63.00
N ILE A 853 33.07 -16.09 62.25
CA ILE A 853 31.63 -16.12 61.95
C ILE A 853 31.47 -16.20 60.44
N THR A 854 30.69 -17.15 59.95
CA THR A 854 30.39 -17.32 58.52
C THR A 854 28.98 -16.82 58.21
N PHE A 855 28.90 -15.81 57.35
CA PHE A 855 27.65 -15.34 56.76
C PHE A 855 27.39 -16.08 55.46
N THR A 856 26.19 -16.65 55.31
CA THR A 856 25.74 -17.37 54.13
C THR A 856 24.56 -16.62 53.51
N ALA A 857 24.69 -16.31 52.22
CA ALA A 857 23.66 -15.71 51.40
C ALA A 857 22.95 -16.77 50.56
N GLN A 858 21.65 -16.59 50.34
CA GLN A 858 20.85 -17.45 49.46
C GLN A 858 19.95 -16.58 48.58
N GLY A 859 20.33 -16.43 47.31
CA GLY A 859 19.52 -15.73 46.30
C GLY A 859 18.26 -16.51 45.95
N SER A 860 17.20 -15.81 45.55
CA SER A 860 15.94 -16.38 45.05
C SER A 860 15.42 -15.54 43.89
N GLY A 861 14.78 -16.17 42.91
CA GLY A 861 14.28 -15.51 41.70
C GLY A 861 14.16 -16.49 40.54
N SER A 862 14.39 -15.99 39.33
CA SER A 862 14.35 -16.80 38.09
C SER A 862 15.40 -17.92 38.12
N PRO A 863 15.21 -19.04 37.38
CA PRO A 863 16.21 -20.10 37.28
C PRO A 863 17.54 -19.57 36.71
N GLY A 864 18.62 -19.70 37.46
CA GLY A 864 19.97 -19.26 37.05
C GLY A 864 20.95 -19.18 38.23
N PRO A 865 22.27 -19.14 37.97
CA PRO A 865 23.26 -18.93 39.03
C PRO A 865 23.32 -17.45 39.46
N PHE A 866 23.52 -17.21 40.76
CA PHE A 866 23.66 -15.88 41.35
C PHE A 866 25.11 -15.61 41.77
N GLU A 867 25.51 -14.34 41.73
CA GLU A 867 26.70 -13.82 42.38
C GLU A 867 26.32 -12.98 43.60
N TYR A 868 27.23 -12.93 44.56
CA TYR A 868 27.05 -12.30 45.86
C TYR A 868 28.21 -11.37 46.18
N ARG A 869 27.90 -10.18 46.70
CA ARG A 869 28.87 -9.21 47.19
C ARG A 869 28.56 -8.88 48.65
N PHE A 870 29.51 -9.13 49.54
CA PHE A 870 29.36 -8.87 50.97
C PHE A 870 29.99 -7.53 51.37
N TRP A 871 29.32 -6.87 52.30
CA TRP A 871 29.69 -5.59 52.85
C TRP A 871 29.69 -5.65 54.38
N LEU A 872 30.66 -4.99 55.00
CA LEU A 872 30.76 -4.85 56.46
C LEU A 872 30.76 -3.37 56.83
N ASN A 873 30.02 -3.00 57.87
CA ASN A 873 30.10 -1.71 58.52
C ASN A 873 30.61 -1.88 59.96
N SER A 874 31.80 -1.36 60.24
CA SER A 874 32.45 -1.36 61.56
C SER A 874 32.28 -0.06 62.34
N GLY A 875 31.35 0.81 61.92
CA GLY A 875 31.09 2.12 62.52
C GLY A 875 31.58 3.32 61.71
N ALA A 876 32.31 3.10 60.60
CA ALA A 876 32.79 4.13 59.69
C ALA A 876 32.04 4.18 58.33
N GLY A 877 30.97 3.39 58.17
CA GLY A 877 30.25 3.17 56.91
C GLY A 877 30.54 1.79 56.32
N PHE A 878 29.75 1.39 55.32
CA PHE A 878 29.92 0.10 54.65
C PHE A 878 31.12 0.10 53.71
N SER A 879 31.96 -0.92 53.81
CA SER A 879 33.00 -1.26 52.84
C SER A 879 32.78 -2.66 52.25
N ILE A 880 33.19 -2.86 51.00
CA ILE A 880 33.15 -4.18 50.35
C ILE A 880 34.21 -5.06 51.00
N VAL A 881 33.79 -6.22 51.51
CA VAL A 881 34.67 -7.22 52.12
C VAL A 881 34.83 -8.46 51.24
N GLN A 882 33.89 -8.68 50.32
CA GLN A 882 33.97 -9.67 49.24
C GLN A 882 33.19 -9.13 48.05
N ASP A 883 33.84 -8.92 46.91
CA ASP A 883 33.18 -8.45 45.68
C ASP A 883 32.37 -9.59 45.01
N TYR A 884 31.59 -9.25 43.99
CA TYR A 884 30.70 -10.21 43.31
C TYR A 884 31.43 -11.48 42.88
N SER A 885 30.94 -12.61 43.38
CA SER A 885 31.35 -13.95 42.96
C SER A 885 30.24 -14.96 43.24
N THR A 886 30.32 -16.16 42.66
CA THR A 886 29.38 -17.26 42.94
C THR A 886 29.54 -17.85 44.35
N VAL A 887 30.54 -17.40 45.12
CA VAL A 887 30.76 -17.81 46.51
C VAL A 887 29.73 -17.11 47.39
N ASN A 888 28.74 -17.87 47.85
CA ASN A 888 27.62 -17.37 48.63
C ASN A 888 27.92 -17.30 50.15
N THR A 889 29.17 -17.47 50.56
CA THR A 889 29.59 -17.40 51.95
C THR A 889 30.73 -16.42 52.13
N TRP A 890 30.75 -15.72 53.26
CA TRP A 890 31.87 -14.89 53.68
C TRP A 890 32.16 -15.13 55.17
N THR A 891 33.41 -15.44 55.50
CA THR A 891 33.84 -15.70 56.88
C THR A 891 34.67 -14.54 57.41
N TRP A 892 34.33 -14.09 58.62
CA TRP A 892 34.91 -12.93 59.26
C TRP A 892 35.27 -13.23 60.71
N THR A 893 36.48 -12.84 61.11
CA THR A 893 36.98 -12.98 62.49
C THR A 893 37.18 -11.58 63.07
N PRO A 894 36.25 -11.07 63.89
CA PRO A 894 36.37 -9.75 64.53
C PRO A 894 37.40 -9.76 65.66
N ASP A 895 38.43 -8.93 65.56
CA ASP A 895 39.45 -8.80 66.61
C ASP A 895 39.11 -7.74 67.67
N VAL A 896 38.02 -6.99 67.46
CA VAL A 896 37.58 -5.87 68.31
C VAL A 896 36.14 -6.09 68.74
N SER A 897 35.82 -5.77 69.99
CA SER A 897 34.44 -5.80 70.48
C SER A 897 33.65 -4.58 70.02
N GLY A 898 32.39 -4.80 69.66
CA GLY A 898 31.53 -3.77 69.08
C GLY A 898 30.31 -4.34 68.36
N GLY A 899 29.44 -3.45 67.89
CA GLY A 899 28.32 -3.79 67.02
C GLY A 899 28.68 -3.57 65.55
N TYR A 900 28.34 -4.52 64.70
CA TYR A 900 28.65 -4.50 63.28
C TYR A 900 27.40 -4.75 62.42
N ASP A 901 27.34 -4.16 61.24
CA ASP A 901 26.29 -4.48 60.26
C ASP A 901 26.89 -5.21 59.07
N VAL A 902 26.24 -6.28 58.63
CA VAL A 902 26.64 -7.06 57.45
C VAL A 902 25.52 -6.98 56.43
N MET A 903 25.87 -6.68 55.17
CA MET A 903 24.94 -6.65 54.04
C MET A 903 25.46 -7.56 52.93
N VAL A 904 24.55 -8.20 52.22
CA VAL A 904 24.87 -8.87 50.95
C VAL A 904 24.02 -8.27 49.84
N ASP A 905 24.64 -7.95 48.72
CA ASP A 905 23.93 -7.74 47.45
C ASP A 905 23.98 -9.04 46.65
N THR A 906 22.91 -9.34 45.92
CA THR A 906 22.89 -10.41 44.91
C THR A 906 22.52 -9.86 43.54
N ARG A 907 23.03 -10.51 42.50
CA ARG A 907 22.60 -10.35 41.12
C ARG A 907 22.82 -11.66 40.36
N THR A 908 22.18 -11.80 39.22
CA THR A 908 22.38 -12.94 38.33
C THR A 908 23.80 -12.88 37.74
N VAL A 909 24.46 -14.02 37.56
CA VAL A 909 25.81 -14.07 36.94
C VAL A 909 25.78 -13.38 35.58
N GLY A 910 26.71 -12.45 35.35
CA GLY A 910 26.81 -11.68 34.10
C GLY A 910 25.94 -10.42 34.02
N SER A 911 25.10 -10.15 35.02
CA SER A 911 24.31 -8.92 35.11
C SER A 911 25.20 -7.67 35.19
N SER A 912 24.90 -6.65 34.39
CA SER A 912 25.55 -5.33 34.47
C SER A 912 25.01 -4.46 35.60
N ASP A 913 23.93 -4.87 36.25
CA ASP A 913 23.32 -4.11 37.33
C ASP A 913 24.22 -4.07 38.56
N LEU A 914 24.18 -2.93 39.27
CA LEU A 914 24.96 -2.74 40.49
C LEU A 914 24.51 -3.70 41.61
N ARG A 915 23.22 -4.07 41.63
CA ARG A 915 22.58 -5.13 42.43
C ARG A 915 21.15 -5.37 41.94
N GLU A 916 20.65 -6.60 42.06
CA GLU A 916 19.26 -6.95 41.77
C GLU A 916 18.42 -7.06 43.05
N ALA A 917 18.98 -7.62 44.12
CA ALA A 917 18.40 -7.60 45.46
C ALA A 917 19.49 -7.49 46.53
N PHE A 918 19.10 -7.18 47.78
CA PHE A 918 20.02 -7.16 48.92
C PHE A 918 19.32 -7.58 50.21
N ASP A 919 20.09 -8.04 51.19
CA ASP A 919 19.63 -8.32 52.55
C ASP A 919 20.70 -7.91 53.58
N LYS A 920 20.30 -7.67 54.83
CA LYS A 920 21.17 -7.11 55.88
C LYS A 920 20.89 -7.69 57.26
N VAL A 921 21.97 -7.92 58.01
CA VAL A 921 21.95 -8.18 59.46
C VAL A 921 22.51 -6.96 60.17
N PHE A 922 21.68 -6.27 60.97
CA PHE A 922 22.09 -5.09 61.75
C PHE A 922 22.51 -5.48 63.17
N PHE A 923 23.48 -4.75 63.72
CA PHE A 923 23.92 -4.83 65.13
C PHE A 923 24.39 -6.22 65.59
N TYR A 924 25.10 -6.97 64.75
CA TYR A 924 25.79 -8.18 65.16
C TYR A 924 26.87 -7.83 66.21
N GLN A 925 26.60 -8.15 67.47
CA GLN A 925 27.47 -7.85 68.62
C GLN A 925 28.65 -8.82 68.74
N VAL A 926 29.82 -8.27 68.99
CA VAL A 926 31.06 -8.97 69.38
C VAL A 926 31.51 -8.44 70.75
N GLN A 927 31.79 -9.32 71.70
CA GLN A 927 32.17 -8.99 73.08
C GLN A 927 33.63 -9.29 73.41
#